data_AF-A0A0U1DX29-F1
#
_entry.id   AF-A0A0U1DX29-F1
#
_cell.length_a   1.000
_cell.length_b   1.000
_cell.length_c   1.000
_cell.angle_alpha   90.00
_cell.angle_beta   90.00
_cell.angle_gamma   90.00
#
_symmetry.space_group_name_H-M   'P 1'
#
loop_
_entity.id
_entity.type
_entity.pdbx_description
1 polymer ?
#
loop_
_entity_poly.entity_id
_entity_poly.type
_entity_poly.pdbx_seq_one_letter_code
_entity_poly.pdbx_strand_id
1 'polypeptide(L)'
;MNASAYVGRVGGLAVALGIGAVLASGSWVASADTGESTGSPTSGPAKSESSVRPSSGHAGPMKSNKPMSVSPRHANRKHGEVPARKGPVKKPDSRPARVTTTIADDSSPVRSAKPAITRRQPTAPTKHPTTPQDSNLLTWAALGVASRRTDVAQSKIVGAQSIVTTQLSQSPAAMVGVVLYDPIHDAVQGWITSPVGQAVDGFINTATGSYAIGNGAAGTAEHPDGGAGGWLLGDGGAGWHSTTAGQAGGAGGAAGLLGNGGAGGLGGSGAAGGRGGVGGLLMGVGGLGGDGGSATSGARGGAGGFGGDGRGLFFGLGGGGGDGGDGAVGGIGGDGGNGSKLFGIGGNGGDAGDSAVGGQASGLVALGGAGGIAGIFGTHGDVGRFGTIAGAPPSMPGTGKLTTTGTWFTNSDGQVVLMHGVNVVYKLPPYDPSAMGFSDDDAQFLADNGFNVVRLGINWAAVEPEPGVIDTAYLAGIEQTVQTLSDHGIYTFIDMHQDLYSTELHGEGAPGWATQTGGLPNPDLGALLGQFVVNYYLSPAQNHAWDAFWANADAPDGAGLQNHYAQSWQAVASYFGDNPDVIGYNIINEPWVGSGWLATILNGSFFGTQQLTPLYNQTIAAIRSVDPNTPVFISPASPAVDEISAILFGQPVALGKISDPNTVLEYHGYGNVAGINLSSIVGPILARRAAAYAANNEMPAFMGEFGATSDPDALAAETQAADAKQISWADWAYSGIGEITSSASPSDQSLVYDPSLPPVGDNVNTSNLQALSKPYPQVVSGTPQAGQSAKTARSHFPTPPSGSTAPAPSPRDRRPPSRRLPSNIRMAMRSSSPVVTSSRPRTTLAWSSHQIQAQPLSP
;
A
#
# COMPACT_ATOMS: atom_id res chain seq x y z
N MET A 1 7.44 -2.59 -44.25
CA MET A 1 6.76 -1.66 -43.34
C MET A 1 7.59 -0.38 -43.28
N ASN A 2 7.01 0.80 -43.47
CA ASN A 2 7.78 2.05 -43.64
C ASN A 2 8.13 2.69 -42.29
N ALA A 3 9.40 2.59 -41.89
CA ALA A 3 9.90 3.18 -40.65
C ALA A 3 9.73 4.72 -40.58
N SER A 4 9.75 5.43 -41.72
CA SER A 4 9.59 6.89 -41.77
C SER A 4 8.21 7.37 -41.30
N ALA A 5 7.15 6.57 -41.45
CA ALA A 5 5.82 6.91 -40.96
C ALA A 5 5.68 6.76 -39.43
N TYR A 6 6.58 6.00 -38.79
CA TYR A 6 6.59 5.82 -37.34
C TYR A 6 7.33 7.00 -36.66
N VAL A 7 8.52 7.35 -37.16
CA VAL A 7 9.34 8.46 -36.65
C VAL A 7 8.58 9.80 -36.70
N GLY A 8 7.83 10.07 -37.78
CA GLY A 8 7.04 11.31 -37.90
C GLY A 8 5.88 11.43 -36.89
N ARG A 9 5.32 10.31 -36.42
CA ARG A 9 4.24 10.30 -35.42
C ARG A 9 4.78 10.47 -33.99
N VAL A 10 5.89 9.81 -33.69
CA VAL A 10 6.59 9.94 -32.39
C VAL A 10 7.10 11.38 -32.18
N GLY A 11 7.64 12.01 -33.22
CA GLY A 11 8.11 13.40 -33.13
C GLY A 11 7.00 14.43 -32.84
N GLY A 12 5.81 14.27 -33.43
CA GLY A 12 4.66 15.14 -33.13
C GLY A 12 4.14 14.94 -31.71
N LEU A 13 4.09 13.69 -31.24
CA LEU A 13 3.62 13.35 -29.90
C LEU A 13 4.55 13.89 -28.79
N ALA A 14 5.88 13.76 -28.96
CA ALA A 14 6.84 14.31 -27.99
C ALA A 14 6.82 15.85 -27.89
N VAL A 15 6.32 16.54 -28.93
CA VAL A 15 6.08 17.99 -28.88
C VAL A 15 4.73 18.31 -28.23
N ALA A 16 3.68 17.52 -28.51
CA ALA A 16 2.36 17.67 -27.88
C ALA A 16 2.38 17.39 -26.36
N LEU A 17 3.18 16.42 -25.91
CA LEU A 17 3.42 16.10 -24.49
C LEU A 17 4.34 17.13 -23.77
N GLY A 18 4.70 18.25 -24.40
CA GLY A 18 5.58 19.28 -23.82
C GLY A 18 7.07 18.90 -23.67
N ILE A 19 7.41 17.61 -23.83
CA ILE A 19 8.76 17.05 -23.65
C ILE A 19 9.81 17.78 -24.51
N GLY A 20 9.44 18.24 -25.71
CA GLY A 20 10.35 18.98 -26.60
C GLY A 20 10.97 20.25 -26.01
N ALA A 21 10.30 20.93 -25.07
CA ALA A 21 10.84 22.09 -24.36
C ALA A 21 11.69 21.68 -23.14
N VAL A 22 11.33 20.58 -22.47
CA VAL A 22 12.02 20.07 -21.27
C VAL A 22 13.36 19.42 -21.62
N LEU A 23 13.45 18.65 -22.71
CA LEU A 23 14.71 18.05 -23.16
C LEU A 23 15.70 19.07 -23.73
N ALA A 24 15.23 20.23 -24.21
CA ALA A 24 16.07 21.26 -24.81
C ALA A 24 16.81 22.16 -23.78
N SER A 25 16.38 22.17 -22.52
CA SER A 25 16.93 23.03 -21.46
C SER A 25 17.92 22.31 -20.52
N GLY A 26 18.05 20.98 -20.61
CA GLY A 26 18.92 20.15 -19.76
C GLY A 26 20.42 20.23 -20.03
N SER A 27 21.04 21.41 -19.96
CA SER A 27 22.50 21.58 -20.03
C SER A 27 23.15 21.60 -18.65
N TRP A 28 23.19 20.44 -17.97
CA TRP A 28 23.92 20.28 -16.72
C TRP A 28 25.41 20.02 -16.98
N VAL A 29 26.19 21.09 -17.07
CA VAL A 29 27.65 21.03 -17.01
C VAL A 29 28.08 20.89 -15.55
N ALA A 30 28.84 19.85 -15.24
CA ALA A 30 29.45 19.69 -13.92
C ALA A 30 30.46 20.83 -13.67
N SER A 31 30.21 21.64 -12.64
CA SER A 31 31.18 22.60 -12.11
C SER A 31 31.64 22.12 -10.73
N ALA A 32 32.81 21.51 -10.68
CA ALA A 32 33.60 21.45 -9.46
C ALA A 32 34.45 22.73 -9.44
N ASP A 33 34.25 23.59 -8.44
CA ASP A 33 34.99 24.84 -8.33
C ASP A 33 35.94 24.79 -7.14
N THR A 34 37.23 24.71 -7.44
CA THR A 34 38.33 24.84 -6.48
C THR A 34 38.64 26.32 -6.31
N GLY A 35 38.33 26.90 -5.16
CA GLY A 35 38.55 28.33 -4.95
C GLY A 35 40.02 28.71 -4.88
N GLU A 36 40.37 29.85 -5.47
CA GLU A 36 41.38 30.75 -4.91
C GLU A 36 41.12 32.22 -5.32
N SER A 37 41.62 33.15 -4.51
CA SER A 37 41.29 34.58 -4.59
C SER A 37 42.07 35.35 -5.65
N THR A 38 41.52 36.46 -6.18
CA THR A 38 42.07 37.84 -6.03
C THR A 38 41.35 38.87 -6.95
N GLY A 39 41.36 40.15 -6.55
CA GLY A 39 41.41 41.28 -7.50
C GLY A 39 40.10 41.95 -7.97
N SER A 40 39.65 42.99 -7.26
CA SER A 40 38.95 44.16 -7.83
C SER A 40 40.00 45.13 -8.45
N PRO A 41 39.72 46.28 -9.15
CA PRO A 41 38.47 47.08 -9.15
C PRO A 41 38.07 47.85 -10.46
N THR A 42 37.06 48.74 -10.33
CA THR A 42 36.67 49.87 -11.22
C THR A 42 35.83 49.53 -12.47
N SER A 43 34.89 50.37 -12.97
CA SER A 43 34.54 51.78 -12.70
C SER A 43 33.03 52.10 -12.90
N GLY A 44 32.54 53.23 -12.36
CA GLY A 44 31.21 53.81 -12.65
C GLY A 44 31.23 54.79 -13.86
N PRO A 45 30.28 55.74 -14.04
CA PRO A 45 29.33 56.28 -13.05
C PRO A 45 27.85 56.57 -13.47
N ALA A 46 26.96 56.53 -12.46
CA ALA A 46 25.96 57.52 -12.02
C ALA A 46 25.10 58.41 -12.96
N LYS A 47 23.83 58.57 -12.56
CA LYS A 47 23.08 59.85 -12.51
C LYS A 47 22.17 59.92 -11.26
N SER A 48 22.11 61.09 -10.63
CA SER A 48 21.15 61.49 -9.57
C SER A 48 19.80 61.92 -10.21
N GLU A 49 18.71 62.31 -9.52
CA GLU A 49 18.43 62.82 -8.16
C GLU A 49 16.91 62.55 -7.85
N SER A 50 16.27 62.84 -6.70
CA SER A 50 16.63 63.68 -5.54
C SER A 50 16.12 63.13 -4.18
N SER A 51 15.17 63.79 -3.50
CA SER A 51 14.72 63.50 -2.12
C SER A 51 13.29 63.97 -1.82
N VAL A 52 12.59 63.26 -0.90
CA VAL A 52 11.84 63.86 0.23
C VAL A 52 11.82 62.86 1.40
N ARG A 53 12.15 63.32 2.62
CA ARG A 53 11.85 62.67 3.91
C ARG A 53 11.70 63.74 5.00
N PRO A 54 10.84 63.51 6.00
CA PRO A 54 11.25 63.70 7.41
C PRO A 54 10.77 62.49 8.28
N SER A 55 11.67 61.75 8.97
CA SER A 55 12.21 61.98 10.34
C SER A 55 11.29 61.40 11.45
N SER A 56 11.64 60.27 12.09
CA SER A 56 12.29 60.15 13.43
C SER A 56 11.33 60.29 14.64
N GLY A 57 11.35 59.52 15.73
CA GLY A 57 12.09 58.33 16.21
C GLY A 57 11.15 57.51 17.13
N HIS A 58 11.51 56.71 18.15
CA HIS A 58 12.78 56.23 18.73
C HIS A 58 12.47 55.00 19.67
N ALA A 59 13.50 54.25 20.07
CA ALA A 59 13.51 52.93 20.74
C ALA A 59 12.64 52.63 22.01
N GLY A 60 12.02 51.43 22.03
CA GLY A 60 11.88 50.48 23.17
C GLY A 60 11.03 50.84 24.41
N PRO A 61 10.81 49.92 25.39
CA PRO A 61 11.18 48.50 25.49
C PRO A 61 10.00 47.53 25.86
N MET A 62 10.31 46.25 26.13
CA MET A 62 9.38 45.21 26.63
C MET A 62 8.57 45.59 27.90
N LYS A 63 7.33 45.08 28.01
CA LYS A 63 6.79 44.46 29.25
C LYS A 63 5.50 43.66 29.03
N SER A 64 5.28 42.71 29.93
CA SER A 64 4.12 41.81 30.03
C SER A 64 2.87 42.49 30.62
N ASN A 65 1.69 41.88 30.46
CA ASN A 65 0.65 41.91 31.50
C ASN A 65 -0.46 40.85 31.36
N LYS A 66 -0.99 40.42 32.53
CA LYS A 66 -2.24 39.66 32.71
C LYS A 66 -3.46 40.59 32.76
N PRO A 67 -4.69 40.03 32.71
CA PRO A 67 -5.69 40.27 33.77
C PRO A 67 -6.24 38.94 34.33
N MET A 68 -6.25 38.70 35.65
CA MET A 68 -7.26 39.10 36.66
C MET A 68 -8.57 38.31 36.64
N SER A 69 -8.92 37.73 37.80
CA SER A 69 -10.17 37.02 38.07
C SER A 69 -11.11 37.83 38.96
N VAL A 70 -12.42 37.70 38.75
CA VAL A 70 -13.47 37.99 39.74
C VAL A 70 -14.61 36.97 39.58
N SER A 71 -15.16 36.50 40.71
CA SER A 71 -16.25 35.53 40.81
C SER A 71 -17.62 36.21 41.02
N PRO A 72 -18.74 35.51 40.73
CA PRO A 72 -19.91 35.63 41.60
C PRO A 72 -20.44 34.27 42.12
N ARG A 73 -21.35 34.35 43.11
CA ARG A 73 -21.74 33.27 44.03
C ARG A 73 -23.09 32.61 43.67
N HIS A 74 -23.35 31.46 44.31
CA HIS A 74 -24.67 30.85 44.53
C HIS A 74 -25.73 31.85 45.10
N ALA A 75 -27.04 31.57 45.17
CA ALA A 75 -27.77 30.29 45.15
C ALA A 75 -29.27 30.49 44.82
N ASN A 76 -29.99 29.41 44.46
CA ASN A 76 -31.21 29.08 45.23
C ASN A 76 -31.58 27.58 45.21
N ARG A 77 -32.24 27.12 46.28
CA ARG A 77 -32.67 25.72 46.53
C ARG A 77 -34.13 25.50 46.17
N LYS A 78 -34.52 24.23 45.98
CA LYS A 78 -35.57 23.58 46.80
C LYS A 78 -35.32 22.05 46.94
N HIS A 79 -35.87 21.46 48.00
CA HIS A 79 -35.60 20.10 48.52
C HIS A 79 -36.89 19.26 48.62
N GLY A 80 -36.73 17.93 48.73
CA GLY A 80 -37.71 16.99 49.30
C GLY A 80 -37.85 15.70 48.47
N GLU A 81 -37.90 14.47 49.02
CA GLU A 81 -37.76 14.02 50.42
C GLU A 81 -37.45 12.50 50.46
N VAL A 82 -37.12 11.92 51.63
CA VAL A 82 -36.64 10.53 51.83
C VAL A 82 -37.52 9.84 52.90
N PRO A 83 -37.84 8.52 52.80
CA PRO A 83 -37.35 7.61 53.84
C PRO A 83 -37.11 6.14 53.42
N ALA A 84 -36.08 5.52 54.02
CA ALA A 84 -35.88 4.07 54.05
C ALA A 84 -36.51 3.41 55.31
N ARG A 85 -36.75 2.09 55.29
CA ARG A 85 -37.12 1.28 56.48
C ARG A 85 -36.35 -0.05 56.54
N LYS A 86 -36.18 -0.56 57.77
CA LYS A 86 -35.25 -1.67 58.14
C LYS A 86 -35.94 -3.04 58.32
N GLY A 87 -35.21 -4.10 57.90
CA GLY A 87 -34.98 -5.36 58.65
C GLY A 87 -36.00 -6.51 58.52
N PRO A 88 -35.74 -7.73 59.08
CA PRO A 88 -34.52 -8.19 59.80
C PRO A 88 -34.03 -9.67 59.55
N VAL A 89 -32.73 -9.93 59.84
CA VAL A 89 -32.14 -11.10 60.57
C VAL A 89 -32.38 -12.58 60.12
N LYS A 90 -31.29 -13.33 59.80
CA LYS A 90 -30.77 -14.53 60.53
C LYS A 90 -29.48 -15.16 59.94
N LYS A 91 -28.50 -15.46 60.82
CA LYS A 91 -27.50 -16.57 60.75
C LYS A 91 -28.12 -17.83 61.44
N PRO A 92 -27.60 -19.09 61.40
CA PRO A 92 -26.16 -19.47 61.41
C PRO A 92 -25.70 -20.82 60.76
N ASP A 93 -24.38 -21.02 60.76
CA ASP A 93 -23.54 -22.22 61.06
C ASP A 93 -23.79 -23.69 60.62
N SER A 94 -22.64 -24.34 60.38
CA SER A 94 -22.22 -25.72 60.76
C SER A 94 -22.44 -26.96 59.85
N ARG A 95 -21.29 -27.64 59.59
CA ARG A 95 -21.09 -29.08 59.25
C ARG A 95 -21.54 -29.99 60.44
N PRO A 96 -21.65 -31.35 60.37
CA PRO A 96 -20.92 -32.30 59.47
C PRO A 96 -21.60 -33.65 59.05
N ALA A 97 -20.89 -34.43 58.18
CA ALA A 97 -20.82 -35.93 58.09
C ALA A 97 -22.10 -36.77 57.76
N ARG A 98 -22.05 -38.07 57.37
CA ARG A 98 -21.17 -38.96 56.54
C ARG A 98 -21.85 -40.37 56.46
N VAL A 99 -21.38 -41.28 55.57
CA VAL A 99 -21.63 -42.77 55.52
C VAL A 99 -22.96 -43.14 54.80
N THR A 100 -23.11 -44.17 53.93
CA THR A 100 -22.55 -45.55 53.73
C THR A 100 -22.56 -45.88 52.20
N THR A 101 -21.53 -46.43 51.50
CA THR A 101 -21.14 -47.87 51.29
C THR A 101 -22.32 -48.87 51.13
N THR A 102 -22.38 -49.90 50.27
CA THR A 102 -21.49 -50.63 49.29
C THR A 102 -22.41 -51.49 48.36
N ILE A 103 -22.07 -51.99 47.15
CA ILE A 103 -21.42 -53.27 46.71
C ILE A 103 -21.64 -53.31 45.15
N ALA A 104 -20.64 -53.28 44.26
CA ALA A 104 -19.95 -54.39 43.53
C ALA A 104 -20.80 -55.42 42.75
N ASP A 105 -20.58 -55.57 41.42
CA ASP A 105 -20.10 -56.85 40.83
C ASP A 105 -19.48 -56.65 39.42
N ASP A 106 -18.73 -57.64 38.94
CA ASP A 106 -17.81 -57.59 37.77
C ASP A 106 -18.26 -58.48 36.60
N SER A 107 -17.98 -58.07 35.34
CA SER A 107 -17.93 -58.98 34.19
C SER A 107 -17.07 -58.45 33.03
N SER A 108 -15.74 -58.57 33.15
CA SER A 108 -14.82 -58.75 32.01
C SER A 108 -15.18 -60.03 31.20
N PRO A 109 -14.78 -60.26 29.90
CA PRO A 109 -13.45 -59.90 29.34
C PRO A 109 -13.31 -59.67 27.80
N VAL A 110 -12.43 -58.75 27.36
CA VAL A 110 -11.66 -58.94 26.10
C VAL A 110 -10.20 -58.48 26.22
N ARG A 111 -9.34 -59.50 26.35
CA ARG A 111 -7.92 -59.62 25.96
C ARG A 111 -7.12 -58.38 25.51
N SER A 112 -6.06 -58.15 26.25
CA SER A 112 -4.82 -57.51 25.78
C SER A 112 -4.11 -58.34 24.70
N ALA A 113 -3.67 -57.68 23.63
CA ALA A 113 -2.63 -58.17 22.74
C ALA A 113 -1.93 -57.00 22.02
N LYS A 114 -0.63 -56.81 22.25
CA LYS A 114 0.23 -56.10 21.30
C LYS A 114 0.38 -56.98 20.05
N PRO A 115 0.42 -56.39 18.85
CA PRO A 115 1.41 -56.83 17.88
C PRO A 115 2.23 -55.69 17.29
N ALA A 116 3.47 -56.03 16.97
CA ALA A 116 4.49 -55.17 16.38
C ALA A 116 4.01 -54.42 15.12
N ILE A 117 4.32 -53.12 15.05
CA ILE A 117 4.63 -52.50 13.76
C ILE A 117 6.11 -52.76 13.50
N THR A 118 6.35 -53.68 12.56
CA THR A 118 7.67 -54.19 12.22
C THR A 118 8.57 -53.07 11.71
N ARG A 119 9.75 -52.90 12.35
CA ARG A 119 10.82 -52.03 11.85
C ARG A 119 11.34 -52.58 10.52
N ARG A 120 10.73 -52.16 9.40
CA ARG A 120 11.25 -52.44 8.05
C ARG A 120 12.53 -51.65 7.86
N GLN A 121 13.65 -52.30 8.18
CA GLN A 121 14.98 -51.90 7.79
C GLN A 121 15.11 -52.13 6.27
N PRO A 122 15.29 -51.08 5.44
CA PRO A 122 15.65 -51.26 4.05
C PRO A 122 17.08 -51.79 4.00
N THR A 123 17.25 -52.95 3.39
CA THR A 123 18.55 -53.58 3.14
C THR A 123 19.45 -52.66 2.33
N ALA A 124 20.72 -52.52 2.72
CA ALA A 124 21.71 -51.88 1.89
C ALA A 124 21.96 -52.68 0.60
N PRO A 125 22.10 -52.01 -0.55
CA PRO A 125 23.01 -52.42 -1.60
C PRO A 125 24.18 -51.43 -1.65
N THR A 126 25.35 -51.89 -1.23
CA THR A 126 26.61 -51.20 -1.51
C THR A 126 26.82 -51.09 -3.02
N LYS A 127 27.02 -49.87 -3.51
CA LYS A 127 27.99 -49.53 -4.57
C LYS A 127 28.22 -48.02 -4.57
N HIS A 128 29.41 -47.60 -4.13
CA HIS A 128 29.89 -46.24 -4.37
C HIS A 128 30.18 -46.05 -5.87
N PRO A 129 29.79 -44.89 -6.44
CA PRO A 129 30.60 -44.18 -7.39
C PRO A 129 31.51 -43.20 -6.62
N THR A 130 32.79 -43.18 -7.00
CA THR A 130 33.79 -42.24 -6.50
C THR A 130 33.52 -40.81 -7.00
N THR A 131 33.71 -39.82 -6.13
CA THR A 131 34.01 -38.39 -6.43
C THR A 131 33.50 -37.79 -7.75
N PRO A 132 32.49 -36.90 -7.73
CA PRO A 132 32.32 -35.91 -8.78
C PRO A 132 33.53 -34.97 -8.76
N GLN A 133 34.30 -34.92 -9.86
CA GLN A 133 35.52 -34.12 -9.93
C GLN A 133 35.27 -32.63 -10.28
N ASP A 134 34.00 -32.25 -10.49
CA ASP A 134 33.57 -30.97 -11.07
C ASP A 134 32.62 -30.16 -10.14
N SER A 135 32.83 -30.18 -8.82
CA SER A 135 32.11 -29.27 -7.91
C SER A 135 32.87 -27.95 -7.73
N ASN A 136 32.32 -26.86 -8.27
CA ASN A 136 32.85 -25.50 -8.16
C ASN A 136 33.11 -25.09 -6.69
N LEU A 137 34.27 -24.48 -6.42
CA LEU A 137 34.65 -23.93 -5.11
C LEU A 137 33.60 -22.94 -4.57
N LEU A 138 32.94 -22.19 -5.45
CA LEU A 138 31.86 -21.25 -5.09
C LEU A 138 30.64 -21.96 -4.46
N THR A 139 30.35 -23.20 -4.84
CA THR A 139 29.25 -23.99 -4.23
C THR A 139 29.56 -24.35 -2.79
N TRP A 140 30.82 -24.70 -2.49
CA TRP A 140 31.29 -24.97 -1.12
C TRP A 140 31.38 -23.69 -0.28
N ALA A 141 31.78 -22.56 -0.87
CA ALA A 141 31.73 -21.27 -0.19
C ALA A 141 30.30 -20.88 0.20
N ALA A 142 29.33 -20.98 -0.74
CA ALA A 142 27.92 -20.69 -0.47
C ALA A 142 27.31 -21.60 0.61
N LEU A 143 27.59 -22.91 0.55
CA LEU A 143 27.18 -23.88 1.58
C LEU A 143 27.77 -23.56 2.97
N GLY A 144 29.04 -23.13 3.01
CA GLY A 144 29.70 -22.71 4.25
C GLY A 144 29.16 -21.39 4.81
N VAL A 145 28.74 -20.45 3.98
CA VAL A 145 28.13 -19.17 4.41
C VAL A 145 26.70 -19.39 4.91
N ALA A 146 25.87 -20.16 4.20
CA ALA A 146 24.50 -20.46 4.62
C ALA A 146 24.45 -21.18 5.98
N SER A 147 25.40 -22.09 6.24
CA SER A 147 25.51 -22.82 7.51
C SER A 147 26.05 -21.97 8.67
N ARG A 148 26.61 -20.79 8.42
CA ARG A 148 27.12 -19.87 9.46
C ARG A 148 26.10 -18.84 9.93
N ARG A 149 24.98 -18.66 9.21
CA ARG A 149 23.88 -17.76 9.60
C ARG A 149 22.90 -18.38 10.61
N THR A 150 23.14 -19.60 11.11
CA THR A 150 22.18 -20.35 11.96
C THR A 150 22.53 -20.44 13.45
N ASP A 151 23.69 -19.98 13.90
CA ASP A 151 24.15 -20.20 15.29
C ASP A 151 23.72 -19.11 16.30
N VAL A 152 22.85 -18.18 15.90
CA VAL A 152 22.16 -17.25 16.82
C VAL A 152 20.63 -17.25 16.61
N ALA A 153 20.02 -18.44 16.50
CA ALA A 153 18.57 -18.64 16.70
C ALA A 153 18.19 -20.14 16.82
N GLN A 154 18.40 -20.76 17.99
CA GLN A 154 17.86 -22.12 18.22
C GLN A 154 16.35 -22.08 18.50
N SER A 155 15.51 -22.25 17.47
CA SER A 155 14.28 -23.11 17.53
C SER A 155 13.37 -23.15 16.27
N LYS A 156 13.89 -23.01 15.03
CA LYS A 156 13.11 -23.39 13.81
C LYS A 156 13.90 -24.31 12.85
N ILE A 157 14.28 -25.51 13.31
CA ILE A 157 15.01 -26.52 12.50
C ILE A 157 14.28 -27.87 12.40
N VAL A 158 13.24 -27.96 11.55
CA VAL A 158 12.94 -29.16 10.73
C VAL A 158 12.29 -28.68 9.43
N GLY A 159 13.09 -28.48 8.38
CA GLY A 159 12.62 -28.03 7.05
C GLY A 159 13.66 -27.30 6.21
N ALA A 160 14.66 -26.69 6.86
CA ALA A 160 15.66 -25.82 6.24
C ALA A 160 16.61 -26.48 5.20
N GLN A 161 16.62 -27.81 5.06
CA GLN A 161 17.48 -28.48 4.06
C GLN A 161 16.96 -28.36 2.61
N SER A 162 15.73 -27.90 2.40
CA SER A 162 15.12 -27.78 1.05
C SER A 162 15.47 -26.48 0.31
N ILE A 163 16.00 -25.47 1.00
CA ILE A 163 16.13 -24.08 0.49
C ILE A 163 17.55 -23.75 -0.01
N VAL A 164 18.51 -24.65 0.25
CA VAL A 164 19.93 -24.54 -0.16
C VAL A 164 20.12 -24.45 -1.69
N THR A 165 19.07 -24.69 -2.48
CA THR A 165 19.07 -24.71 -3.95
C THR A 165 18.32 -23.51 -4.57
N THR A 166 17.65 -22.66 -3.79
CA THR A 166 16.88 -21.50 -4.31
C THR A 166 17.77 -20.27 -4.56
N GLN A 167 18.67 -20.43 -5.53
CA GLN A 167 19.48 -19.39 -6.19
C GLN A 167 20.52 -18.65 -5.31
N LEU A 168 21.76 -18.58 -5.82
CA LEU A 168 22.68 -17.48 -5.50
C LEU A 168 21.93 -16.17 -5.82
N SER A 169 21.77 -15.30 -4.82
CA SER A 169 20.54 -14.53 -4.65
C SER A 169 20.26 -13.47 -5.72
N GLN A 170 18.97 -13.14 -5.85
CA GLN A 170 18.31 -12.65 -7.08
C GLN A 170 18.68 -11.23 -7.56
N SER A 171 19.67 -10.55 -6.96
CA SER A 171 20.07 -9.19 -7.32
C SER A 171 21.59 -9.00 -7.38
N PRO A 172 22.11 -8.10 -8.24
CA PRO A 172 23.56 -7.82 -8.31
C PRO A 172 24.15 -7.37 -6.96
N ALA A 173 23.39 -6.63 -6.13
CA ALA A 173 23.82 -6.26 -4.79
C ALA A 173 24.14 -7.47 -3.90
N ALA A 174 23.33 -8.54 -3.97
CA ALA A 174 23.55 -9.74 -3.17
C ALA A 174 24.86 -10.45 -3.57
N MET A 175 25.18 -10.45 -4.86
CA MET A 175 26.44 -10.98 -5.37
C MET A 175 27.66 -10.16 -4.92
N VAL A 176 27.55 -8.83 -4.85
CA VAL A 176 28.61 -7.97 -4.29
C VAL A 176 28.85 -8.29 -2.80
N GLY A 177 27.78 -8.51 -2.04
CA GLY A 177 27.90 -8.93 -0.64
C GLY A 177 28.72 -10.21 -0.47
N VAL A 178 28.27 -11.31 -1.11
CA VAL A 178 28.87 -12.64 -0.94
C VAL A 178 30.29 -12.74 -1.53
N VAL A 179 30.57 -12.05 -2.65
CA VAL A 179 31.85 -12.21 -3.38
C VAL A 179 32.91 -11.18 -2.97
N LEU A 180 32.50 -9.98 -2.56
CA LEU A 180 33.42 -8.89 -2.23
C LEU A 180 33.38 -8.51 -0.75
N TYR A 181 32.19 -8.26 -0.18
CA TYR A 181 32.11 -7.71 1.18
C TYR A 181 32.43 -8.76 2.24
N ASP A 182 31.71 -9.89 2.26
CA ASP A 182 31.85 -10.93 3.29
C ASP A 182 33.32 -11.39 3.45
N PRO A 183 34.11 -11.65 2.38
CA PRO A 183 35.52 -12.05 2.53
C PRO A 183 36.44 -10.92 3.04
N ILE A 184 36.15 -9.66 2.73
CA ILE A 184 36.91 -8.50 3.25
C ILE A 184 36.59 -8.31 4.73
N HIS A 185 35.31 -8.40 5.10
CA HIS A 185 34.85 -8.30 6.48
C HIS A 185 35.44 -9.41 7.37
N ASP A 186 35.33 -10.68 6.94
CA ASP A 186 35.94 -11.83 7.62
C ASP A 186 37.46 -11.63 7.84
N ALA A 187 38.17 -11.09 6.86
CA ALA A 187 39.61 -10.82 6.97
C ALA A 187 39.94 -9.68 7.95
N VAL A 188 39.14 -8.61 7.95
CA VAL A 188 39.25 -7.49 8.91
C VAL A 188 38.95 -7.98 10.33
N GLN A 189 37.91 -8.78 10.53
CA GLN A 189 37.56 -9.35 11.83
C GLN A 189 38.62 -10.35 12.33
N GLY A 190 39.16 -11.18 11.44
CA GLY A 190 40.29 -12.06 11.73
C GLY A 190 41.57 -11.29 12.11
N TRP A 191 41.79 -10.09 11.56
CA TRP A 191 42.87 -9.21 11.98
C TRP A 191 42.62 -8.61 13.37
N ILE A 192 41.52 -7.87 13.55
CA ILE A 192 41.17 -7.13 14.78
C ILE A 192 41.14 -8.04 16.01
N THR A 193 40.69 -9.28 15.86
CA THR A 193 40.62 -10.26 16.96
C THR A 193 41.91 -11.03 17.20
N SER A 194 42.91 -10.91 16.32
CA SER A 194 44.20 -11.61 16.48
C SER A 194 45.12 -10.93 17.51
N PRO A 195 45.97 -11.68 18.24
CA PRO A 195 46.94 -11.08 19.18
C PRO A 195 47.95 -10.12 18.53
N VAL A 196 48.27 -10.33 17.25
CA VAL A 196 49.17 -9.45 16.49
C VAL A 196 48.43 -8.18 16.07
N GLY A 197 47.20 -8.32 15.55
CA GLY A 197 46.32 -7.20 15.21
C GLY A 197 46.10 -6.29 16.41
N GLN A 198 45.64 -6.82 17.55
CA GLN A 198 45.43 -6.05 18.79
C GLN A 198 46.66 -5.22 19.23
N ALA A 199 47.88 -5.75 19.08
CA ALA A 199 49.10 -5.02 19.40
C ALA A 199 49.40 -3.90 18.40
N VAL A 200 49.20 -4.14 17.10
CA VAL A 200 49.41 -3.17 16.02
C VAL A 200 48.32 -2.10 16.02
N ASP A 201 47.06 -2.49 16.17
CA ASP A 201 45.89 -1.61 16.26
C ASP A 201 45.97 -0.72 17.50
N GLY A 202 46.41 -1.27 18.63
CA GLY A 202 46.72 -0.48 19.84
C GLY A 202 47.80 0.59 19.59
N PHE A 203 48.84 0.27 18.82
CA PHE A 203 49.84 1.24 18.40
C PHE A 203 49.26 2.28 17.42
N ILE A 204 48.48 1.88 16.42
CA ILE A 204 47.83 2.78 15.44
C ILE A 204 46.86 3.74 16.14
N ASN A 205 46.03 3.24 17.04
CA ASN A 205 45.09 4.05 17.81
C ASN A 205 45.81 5.05 18.72
N THR A 206 46.92 4.63 19.35
CA THR A 206 47.79 5.52 20.13
C THR A 206 48.47 6.58 19.26
N ALA A 207 49.02 6.20 18.10
CA ALA A 207 49.75 7.08 17.20
C ALA A 207 48.84 8.09 16.48
N THR A 208 47.59 7.72 16.19
CA THR A 208 46.57 8.63 15.64
C THR A 208 45.86 9.46 16.71
N GLY A 209 45.99 9.09 17.99
CA GLY A 209 45.25 9.71 19.09
C GLY A 209 43.73 9.46 19.02
N SER A 210 43.30 8.39 18.34
CA SER A 210 41.90 8.13 18.01
C SER A 210 41.58 6.63 18.00
N TYR A 211 40.30 6.26 18.15
CA TYR A 211 39.88 4.87 17.95
C TYR A 211 39.67 4.62 16.45
N ALA A 212 40.75 4.27 15.74
CA ALA A 212 40.77 4.08 14.29
C ALA A 212 40.45 2.65 13.88
N ILE A 213 40.98 1.66 14.60
CA ILE A 213 40.79 0.22 14.31
C ILE A 213 40.35 -0.50 15.59
N GLY A 214 39.26 -1.27 15.50
CA GLY A 214 38.75 -2.12 16.57
C GLY A 214 37.21 -2.17 16.61
N ASN A 215 36.65 -3.22 17.20
CA ASN A 215 35.20 -3.33 17.34
C ASN A 215 34.69 -2.59 18.58
N GLY A 216 33.49 -2.03 18.47
CA GLY A 216 32.81 -1.35 19.56
C GLY A 216 32.49 -2.28 20.74
N ALA A 217 32.55 -1.74 21.96
CA ALA A 217 32.19 -2.47 23.16
C ALA A 217 30.68 -2.76 23.21
N ALA A 218 30.29 -3.95 23.66
CA ALA A 218 28.88 -4.26 23.91
C ALA A 218 28.32 -3.43 25.07
N GLY A 219 27.03 -3.10 24.99
CA GLY A 219 26.28 -2.39 26.03
C GLY A 219 26.15 -3.19 27.33
N THR A 220 25.90 -2.46 28.41
CA THR A 220 25.76 -2.95 29.79
C THR A 220 24.51 -2.36 30.44
N ALA A 221 24.06 -2.88 31.59
CA ALA A 221 22.88 -2.32 32.26
C ALA A 221 23.05 -0.83 32.63
N GLU A 222 24.28 -0.40 32.91
CA GLU A 222 24.64 0.97 33.27
C GLU A 222 24.88 1.88 32.04
N HIS A 223 25.29 1.28 30.91
CA HIS A 223 25.57 1.96 29.64
C HIS A 223 24.95 1.12 28.52
N PRO A 224 23.63 1.22 28.27
CA PRO A 224 22.90 0.23 27.48
C PRO A 224 23.30 0.20 26.01
N ASP A 225 23.73 1.33 25.44
CA ASP A 225 24.08 1.41 24.02
C ASP A 225 25.45 0.78 23.74
N GLY A 226 25.54 0.07 22.62
CA GLY A 226 26.80 -0.45 22.09
C GLY A 226 27.70 0.68 21.60
N GLY A 227 29.00 0.58 21.92
CA GLY A 227 30.00 1.54 21.45
C GLY A 227 30.19 1.47 19.94
N ALA A 228 30.62 2.58 19.33
CA ALA A 228 30.99 2.61 17.92
C ALA A 228 32.27 1.80 17.65
N GLY A 229 32.37 1.22 16.46
CA GLY A 229 33.59 0.65 15.93
C GLY A 229 34.64 1.73 15.60
N GLY A 230 35.88 1.29 15.36
CA GLY A 230 36.97 2.16 14.93
C GLY A 230 36.65 2.84 13.60
N TRP A 231 36.87 4.15 13.49
CA TRP A 231 36.38 4.96 12.36
C TRP A 231 36.91 4.51 10.98
N LEU A 232 38.01 3.76 10.94
CA LEU A 232 38.54 3.16 9.71
C LEU A 232 38.04 1.71 9.54
N LEU A 233 38.33 0.83 10.51
CA LEU A 233 37.96 -0.58 10.46
C LEU A 233 37.35 -1.02 11.80
N GLY A 234 36.13 -1.54 11.77
CA GLY A 234 35.52 -2.11 12.97
C GLY A 234 34.01 -2.18 12.91
N ASP A 235 33.48 -3.22 13.54
CA ASP A 235 32.06 -3.41 13.76
C ASP A 235 31.59 -2.62 14.98
N GLY A 236 30.32 -2.23 15.01
CA GLY A 236 29.69 -1.64 16.18
C GLY A 236 29.39 -2.69 17.26
N GLY A 237 29.43 -2.27 18.53
CA GLY A 237 29.07 -3.12 19.66
C GLY A 237 27.56 -3.40 19.72
N ALA A 238 27.16 -4.58 20.18
CA ALA A 238 25.75 -4.90 20.39
C ALA A 238 25.16 -4.10 21.56
N GLY A 239 23.90 -3.68 21.44
CA GLY A 239 23.13 -3.04 22.50
C GLY A 239 22.70 -4.02 23.60
N TRP A 240 22.57 -3.52 24.82
CA TRP A 240 22.24 -4.32 25.99
C TRP A 240 20.80 -4.85 25.97
N HIS A 241 20.63 -6.14 26.25
CA HIS A 241 19.32 -6.77 26.40
C HIS A 241 18.73 -6.46 27.77
N SER A 242 17.61 -5.75 27.81
CA SER A 242 16.92 -5.41 29.05
C SER A 242 16.11 -6.58 29.59
N THR A 243 16.34 -6.90 30.86
CA THR A 243 15.51 -7.85 31.63
C THR A 243 14.56 -7.15 32.59
N THR A 244 14.52 -5.81 32.59
CA THR A 244 13.71 -5.00 33.51
C THR A 244 12.45 -4.50 32.83
N ALA A 245 11.27 -4.76 33.40
CA ALA A 245 10.00 -4.33 32.83
C ALA A 245 9.97 -2.80 32.62
N GLY A 246 9.47 -2.36 31.47
CA GLY A 246 9.43 -0.94 31.08
C GLY A 246 10.78 -0.31 30.69
N GLN A 247 11.91 -1.01 30.80
CA GLN A 247 13.22 -0.53 30.35
C GLN A 247 13.51 -1.05 28.93
N ALA A 248 13.75 -0.13 27.99
CA ALA A 248 14.04 -0.46 26.60
C ALA A 248 15.39 -1.20 26.44
N GLY A 249 15.55 -1.90 25.32
CA GLY A 249 16.83 -2.43 24.91
C GLY A 249 17.78 -1.32 24.44
N GLY A 250 19.08 -1.47 24.66
CA GLY A 250 20.07 -0.49 24.21
C GLY A 250 20.26 -0.49 22.69
N ALA A 251 20.64 0.65 22.13
CA ALA A 251 20.94 0.76 20.71
C ALA A 251 22.23 0.01 20.34
N GLY A 252 22.31 -0.50 19.12
CA GLY A 252 23.54 -1.03 18.54
C GLY A 252 24.48 0.09 18.09
N GLY A 253 25.79 -0.10 18.28
CA GLY A 253 26.81 0.85 17.87
C GLY A 253 26.97 0.93 16.36
N ALA A 254 27.40 2.09 15.84
CA ALA A 254 27.73 2.25 14.42
C ALA A 254 29.11 1.67 14.08
N ALA A 255 29.28 1.21 12.84
CA ALA A 255 30.57 0.80 12.28
C ALA A 255 31.41 1.99 11.76
N GLY A 256 32.66 1.72 11.40
CA GLY A 256 33.58 2.68 10.79
C GLY A 256 33.39 2.91 9.28
N LEU A 257 34.49 3.06 8.55
CA LEU A 257 34.48 3.09 7.08
C LEU A 257 34.14 1.72 6.49
N LEU A 258 34.67 0.64 7.10
CA LEU A 258 34.34 -0.75 6.81
C LEU A 258 33.96 -1.48 8.11
N GLY A 259 32.77 -2.06 8.14
CA GLY A 259 32.30 -2.89 9.26
C GLY A 259 30.78 -3.01 9.29
N ASN A 260 30.28 -3.89 10.16
CA ASN A 260 28.87 -4.10 10.40
C ASN A 260 28.39 -3.32 11.64
N GLY A 261 27.19 -2.76 11.59
CA GLY A 261 26.56 -2.16 12.77
C GLY A 261 26.22 -3.22 13.82
N GLY A 262 26.31 -2.84 15.09
CA GLY A 262 25.95 -3.75 16.19
C GLY A 262 24.44 -4.01 16.24
N ALA A 263 24.03 -5.20 16.68
CA ALA A 263 22.60 -5.49 16.89
C ALA A 263 22.03 -4.63 18.03
N GLY A 264 20.76 -4.24 17.91
CA GLY A 264 19.99 -3.63 18.99
C GLY A 264 19.66 -4.65 20.09
N GLY A 265 19.48 -4.16 21.31
CA GLY A 265 19.17 -4.99 22.47
C GLY A 265 17.69 -5.35 22.57
N LEU A 266 17.36 -6.51 23.14
CA LEU A 266 15.96 -6.87 23.43
C LEU A 266 15.35 -5.93 24.48
N GLY A 267 14.08 -5.57 24.30
CA GLY A 267 13.29 -4.82 25.27
C GLY A 267 12.88 -5.66 26.48
N GLY A 268 12.87 -5.05 27.67
CA GLY A 268 12.25 -5.65 28.85
C GLY A 268 10.72 -5.71 28.69
N SER A 269 10.02 -6.44 29.57
CA SER A 269 8.56 -6.64 29.42
C SER A 269 7.79 -5.32 29.23
N GLY A 270 7.02 -5.24 28.14
CA GLY A 270 6.25 -4.05 27.73
C GLY A 270 7.09 -2.88 27.19
N ALA A 271 8.40 -3.05 26.98
CA ALA A 271 9.32 -2.01 26.55
C ALA A 271 9.90 -2.28 25.15
N ALA A 272 10.21 -1.20 24.44
CA ALA A 272 10.72 -1.29 23.07
C ALA A 272 12.10 -1.97 22.99
N GLY A 273 12.33 -2.67 21.89
CA GLY A 273 13.67 -3.12 21.52
C GLY A 273 14.56 -1.97 21.06
N GLY A 274 15.87 -2.15 21.18
CA GLY A 274 16.86 -1.18 20.77
C GLY A 274 17.04 -1.15 19.24
N ARG A 275 17.35 0.03 18.70
CA ARG A 275 17.64 0.18 17.27
C ARG A 275 18.97 -0.48 16.90
N GLY A 276 19.04 -1.11 15.73
CA GLY A 276 20.27 -1.64 15.14
C GLY A 276 21.24 -0.55 14.69
N GLY A 277 22.53 -0.80 14.86
CA GLY A 277 23.60 0.13 14.52
C GLY A 277 23.81 0.31 13.02
N VAL A 278 24.28 1.47 12.60
CA VAL A 278 24.54 1.80 11.19
C VAL A 278 25.79 1.06 10.67
N GLY A 279 25.70 0.47 9.48
CA GLY A 279 26.80 -0.19 8.78
C GLY A 279 27.80 0.80 8.16
N GLY A 280 28.99 0.30 7.81
CA GLY A 280 30.14 1.14 7.46
C GLY A 280 29.98 2.05 6.24
N LEU A 281 30.60 3.24 6.30
CA LEU A 281 30.40 4.35 5.36
C LEU A 281 30.86 4.06 3.92
N LEU A 282 31.81 3.15 3.68
CA LEU A 282 32.18 2.69 2.34
C LEU A 282 31.47 1.40 1.98
N MET A 283 31.57 0.40 2.87
CA MET A 283 30.83 -0.85 2.78
C MET A 283 30.46 -1.38 4.17
N GLY A 284 29.21 -1.82 4.36
CA GLY A 284 28.80 -2.47 5.60
C GLY A 284 27.35 -2.88 5.69
N VAL A 285 27.07 -3.85 6.56
CA VAL A 285 25.70 -4.29 6.90
C VAL A 285 25.25 -3.56 8.16
N GLY A 286 24.02 -3.05 8.18
CA GLY A 286 23.42 -2.51 9.39
C GLY A 286 23.03 -3.61 10.37
N GLY A 287 23.13 -3.32 11.67
CA GLY A 287 22.74 -4.26 12.72
C GLY A 287 21.24 -4.52 12.73
N LEU A 288 20.83 -5.70 13.21
CA LEU A 288 19.42 -6.01 13.43
C LEU A 288 18.83 -5.09 14.52
N GLY A 289 17.56 -4.75 14.40
CA GLY A 289 16.78 -4.24 15.53
C GLY A 289 16.60 -5.33 16.60
N GLY A 290 16.49 -4.94 17.86
CA GLY A 290 16.11 -5.86 18.95
C GLY A 290 14.60 -6.00 19.06
N ASP A 291 14.12 -7.15 19.51
CA ASP A 291 12.68 -7.39 19.68
C ASP A 291 12.11 -6.59 20.86
N GLY A 292 10.84 -6.19 20.74
CA GLY A 292 10.07 -5.59 21.82
C GLY A 292 9.66 -6.63 22.86
N GLY A 293 9.74 -6.29 24.15
CA GLY A 293 9.40 -7.23 25.21
C GLY A 293 7.90 -7.44 25.34
N SER A 294 7.44 -8.70 25.36
CA SER A 294 6.04 -9.06 25.62
C SER A 294 5.56 -8.50 26.96
N ALA A 295 4.30 -8.07 27.01
CA ALA A 295 3.69 -7.38 28.14
C ALA A 295 3.35 -8.32 29.31
N THR A 296 3.20 -7.72 30.49
CA THR A 296 2.45 -8.36 31.59
C THR A 296 0.95 -8.06 31.47
N SER A 297 0.13 -8.77 32.27
CA SER A 297 -1.34 -8.79 32.14
C SER A 297 -1.97 -7.41 31.98
N GLY A 298 -2.62 -7.18 30.83
CA GLY A 298 -3.37 -5.97 30.52
C GLY A 298 -2.58 -4.81 29.89
N ALA A 299 -1.27 -4.92 29.70
CA ALA A 299 -0.44 -3.88 29.07
C ALA A 299 -0.22 -4.11 27.56
N ARG A 300 0.24 -3.06 26.85
CA ARG A 300 0.70 -3.16 25.45
C ARG A 300 2.09 -3.80 25.40
N GLY A 301 2.34 -4.63 24.39
CA GLY A 301 3.67 -5.17 24.12
C GLY A 301 4.66 -4.10 23.63
N GLY A 302 5.95 -4.33 23.85
CA GLY A 302 6.99 -3.43 23.36
C GLY A 302 7.04 -3.35 21.83
N ALA A 303 7.32 -2.19 21.26
CA ALA A 303 7.62 -2.08 19.83
C ALA A 303 8.96 -2.75 19.49
N GLY A 304 9.06 -3.34 18.31
CA GLY A 304 10.33 -3.80 17.75
C GLY A 304 11.26 -2.62 17.46
N GLY A 305 12.56 -2.82 17.67
CA GLY A 305 13.57 -1.82 17.32
C GLY A 305 13.79 -1.73 15.81
N PHE A 306 14.03 -0.53 15.29
CA PHE A 306 14.37 -0.35 13.88
C PHE A 306 15.67 -1.06 13.51
N GLY A 307 15.76 -1.54 12.26
CA GLY A 307 17.01 -1.98 11.66
C GLY A 307 18.03 -0.86 11.50
N GLY A 308 19.30 -1.23 11.47
CA GLY A 308 20.40 -0.34 11.13
C GLY A 308 20.53 -0.13 9.62
N ASP A 309 20.86 1.08 9.19
CA ASP A 309 21.07 1.38 7.77
C ASP A 309 22.42 0.84 7.26
N GLY A 310 22.45 0.19 6.10
CA GLY A 310 23.65 -0.16 5.34
C GLY A 310 24.13 1.00 4.47
N ARG A 311 24.58 2.11 5.07
CA ARG A 311 24.83 3.40 4.37
C ARG A 311 26.05 3.44 3.42
N GLY A 312 26.71 2.31 3.18
CA GLY A 312 27.99 2.27 2.47
C GLY A 312 27.93 2.84 1.06
N LEU A 313 28.78 3.81 0.72
CA LEU A 313 28.80 4.51 -0.58
C LEU A 313 28.82 3.57 -1.79
N PHE A 314 29.44 2.39 -1.65
CA PHE A 314 29.47 1.36 -2.70
C PHE A 314 28.45 0.24 -2.46
N PHE A 315 28.47 -0.37 -1.28
CA PHE A 315 27.68 -1.53 -0.91
C PHE A 315 27.14 -1.38 0.51
N GLY A 316 25.91 -1.82 0.76
CA GLY A 316 25.46 -1.97 2.14
C GLY A 316 24.06 -2.55 2.27
N LEU A 317 23.90 -3.46 3.20
CA LEU A 317 22.63 -4.12 3.47
C LEU A 317 22.01 -3.50 4.73
N GLY A 318 20.72 -3.21 4.70
CA GLY A 318 19.99 -2.88 5.90
C GLY A 318 19.88 -4.07 6.84
N GLY A 319 19.94 -3.82 8.15
CA GLY A 319 19.55 -4.80 9.15
C GLY A 319 18.03 -4.97 9.18
N GLY A 320 17.53 -6.18 9.45
CA GLY A 320 16.11 -6.37 9.70
C GLY A 320 15.66 -5.64 10.97
N GLY A 321 14.40 -5.18 11.00
CA GLY A 321 13.79 -4.70 12.22
C GLY A 321 13.49 -5.84 13.20
N GLY A 322 13.39 -5.51 14.49
CA GLY A 322 13.02 -6.48 15.53
C GLY A 322 11.51 -6.73 15.57
N ASP A 323 11.11 -7.88 16.10
CA ASP A 323 9.70 -8.24 16.23
C ASP A 323 9.01 -7.42 17.35
N GLY A 324 7.72 -7.16 17.21
CA GLY A 324 6.89 -6.55 18.25
C GLY A 324 6.54 -7.56 19.34
N GLY A 325 6.53 -7.13 20.61
CA GLY A 325 6.16 -7.99 21.74
C GLY A 325 4.65 -8.21 21.84
N ASP A 326 4.22 -9.36 22.34
CA ASP A 326 2.79 -9.64 22.58
C ASP A 326 2.20 -8.76 23.70
N GLY A 327 0.88 -8.55 23.70
CA GLY A 327 0.19 -7.94 24.83
C GLY A 327 -1.33 -7.92 24.73
N ALA A 328 -1.98 -7.15 25.60
CA ALA A 328 -3.41 -6.85 25.46
C ALA A 328 -3.66 -6.13 24.12
N VAL A 329 -2.75 -5.22 23.76
CA VAL A 329 -2.51 -4.76 22.39
C VAL A 329 -1.08 -5.17 22.03
N GLY A 330 -0.88 -5.77 20.86
CA GLY A 330 0.44 -6.13 20.35
C GLY A 330 1.36 -4.91 20.17
N GLY A 331 2.66 -5.16 20.26
CA GLY A 331 3.68 -4.22 19.82
C GLY A 331 3.77 -4.18 18.30
N ILE A 332 3.99 -3.01 17.72
CA ILE A 332 4.32 -2.89 16.29
C ILE A 332 5.69 -3.50 16.01
N GLY A 333 5.87 -4.09 14.84
CA GLY A 333 7.19 -4.52 14.37
C GLY A 333 8.08 -3.32 14.04
N GLY A 334 9.40 -3.48 14.16
CA GLY A 334 10.35 -2.45 13.77
C GLY A 334 10.55 -2.43 12.25
N ASP A 335 10.65 -1.25 11.65
CA ASP A 335 11.04 -1.10 10.24
C ASP A 335 12.46 -1.64 9.97
N GLY A 336 12.66 -2.20 8.79
CA GLY A 336 13.97 -2.61 8.29
C GLY A 336 14.85 -1.42 7.91
N GLY A 337 16.15 -1.52 8.15
CA GLY A 337 17.11 -0.48 7.79
C GLY A 337 17.30 -0.35 6.28
N ASN A 338 17.71 0.83 5.83
CA ASN A 338 17.88 1.09 4.40
C ASN A 338 19.17 0.51 3.84
N GLY A 339 19.15 -0.01 2.61
CA GLY A 339 20.36 -0.39 1.87
C GLY A 339 21.13 0.82 1.34
N SER A 340 22.33 0.58 0.79
CA SER A 340 23.06 1.63 0.07
C SER A 340 22.39 2.05 -1.24
N LYS A 341 22.69 3.25 -1.75
CA LYS A 341 22.08 3.76 -2.99
C LYS A 341 22.42 2.96 -4.26
N LEU A 342 23.51 2.20 -4.25
CA LEU A 342 24.01 1.48 -5.43
C LEU A 342 23.79 -0.04 -5.31
N PHE A 343 24.68 -0.74 -4.61
CA PHE A 343 24.56 -2.17 -4.33
C PHE A 343 23.98 -2.39 -2.93
N GLY A 344 22.73 -1.93 -2.73
CA GLY A 344 22.07 -1.97 -1.45
C GLY A 344 20.79 -2.79 -1.43
N ILE A 345 20.62 -3.59 -0.39
CA ILE A 345 19.39 -4.36 -0.12
C ILE A 345 18.82 -3.83 1.19
N GLY A 346 17.52 -3.55 1.23
CA GLY A 346 16.84 -3.17 2.46
C GLY A 346 16.71 -4.34 3.43
N GLY A 347 16.73 -4.06 4.73
CA GLY A 347 16.37 -5.05 5.73
C GLY A 347 14.86 -5.32 5.71
N ASN A 348 14.42 -6.51 6.09
CA ASN A 348 12.99 -6.78 6.26
C ASN A 348 12.45 -6.05 7.50
N GLY A 349 11.18 -5.65 7.49
CA GLY A 349 10.49 -5.26 8.71
C GLY A 349 10.26 -6.45 9.64
N GLY A 350 10.24 -6.20 10.95
CA GLY A 350 9.91 -7.19 11.96
C GLY A 350 8.41 -7.50 12.00
N ASP A 351 8.04 -8.72 12.37
CA ASP A 351 6.66 -9.13 12.56
C ASP A 351 6.08 -8.43 13.81
N ALA A 352 4.77 -8.17 13.86
CA ALA A 352 4.12 -7.58 15.02
C ALA A 352 3.71 -8.62 16.07
N GLY A 353 3.59 -8.15 17.31
CA GLY A 353 3.17 -8.99 18.44
C GLY A 353 1.67 -9.29 18.45
N ASP A 354 1.30 -10.40 19.08
CA ASP A 354 -0.11 -10.79 19.22
C ASP A 354 -0.87 -9.92 20.23
N SER A 355 -2.15 -9.67 19.93
CA SER A 355 -3.12 -8.98 20.78
C SER A 355 -3.98 -9.95 21.59
N ALA A 356 -4.64 -9.44 22.65
CA ALA A 356 -5.36 -10.24 23.66
C ALA A 356 -4.49 -11.23 24.47
N VAL A 357 -3.16 -11.06 24.47
CA VAL A 357 -2.24 -11.83 25.29
C VAL A 357 -2.19 -11.22 26.70
N GLY A 358 -2.67 -11.97 27.70
CA GLY A 358 -2.73 -11.51 29.09
C GLY A 358 -3.80 -10.45 29.39
N GLY A 359 -4.69 -10.14 28.45
CA GLY A 359 -5.76 -9.15 28.58
C GLY A 359 -6.85 -9.33 27.51
N GLN A 360 -7.87 -8.47 27.50
CA GLN A 360 -8.75 -8.35 26.33
C GLN A 360 -8.07 -7.46 25.28
N ALA A 361 -8.32 -7.72 23.99
CA ALA A 361 -7.95 -6.77 22.95
C ALA A 361 -8.70 -5.44 23.16
N SER A 362 -7.99 -4.32 23.02
CA SER A 362 -8.53 -2.98 23.25
C SER A 362 -8.17 -1.98 22.14
N GLY A 363 -7.96 -2.47 20.92
CA GLY A 363 -7.58 -1.69 19.75
C GLY A 363 -7.48 -2.58 18.51
N LEU A 364 -7.07 -1.99 17.38
CA LEU A 364 -6.77 -2.72 16.15
C LEU A 364 -5.56 -3.65 16.33
N VAL A 365 -5.40 -4.58 15.39
CA VAL A 365 -4.28 -5.52 15.33
C VAL A 365 -2.98 -4.75 15.09
N ALA A 366 -1.90 -5.13 15.77
CA ALA A 366 -0.60 -4.48 15.56
C ALA A 366 -0.04 -4.80 14.16
N LEU A 367 0.55 -3.80 13.50
CA LEU A 367 1.14 -3.93 12.18
C LEU A 367 2.64 -4.22 12.26
N GLY A 368 3.13 -5.05 11.33
CA GLY A 368 4.57 -5.28 11.15
C GLY A 368 5.26 -4.03 10.61
N GLY A 369 6.58 -3.98 10.76
CA GLY A 369 7.38 -2.86 10.28
C GLY A 369 7.47 -2.82 8.75
N ALA A 370 7.75 -1.63 8.20
CA ALA A 370 8.09 -1.47 6.79
C ALA A 370 9.37 -2.23 6.44
N GLY A 371 9.48 -2.65 5.17
CA GLY A 371 10.78 -3.04 4.61
C GLY A 371 11.68 -1.82 4.41
N GLY A 372 13.00 -2.02 4.45
CA GLY A 372 13.97 -0.99 4.11
C GLY A 372 14.12 -0.79 2.59
N ILE A 373 14.58 0.40 2.20
CA ILE A 373 14.73 0.81 0.80
C ILE A 373 15.89 0.09 0.10
N ALA A 374 15.71 -0.19 -1.19
CA ALA A 374 16.72 -0.74 -2.09
C ALA A 374 17.69 0.31 -2.67
N GLY A 375 18.90 -0.11 -2.98
CA GLY A 375 19.75 0.54 -3.97
C GLY A 375 19.35 0.17 -5.40
N ILE A 376 19.81 0.95 -6.39
CA ILE A 376 19.49 0.79 -7.82
C ILE A 376 19.74 -0.64 -8.34
N PHE A 377 20.68 -1.39 -7.74
CA PHE A 377 21.02 -2.77 -8.10
C PHE A 377 20.69 -3.82 -7.03
N GLY A 378 19.86 -3.50 -6.05
CA GLY A 378 19.40 -4.43 -5.03
C GLY A 378 17.89 -4.57 -4.98
N THR A 379 17.40 -4.96 -3.80
CA THR A 379 15.98 -5.28 -3.57
C THR A 379 15.50 -4.62 -2.28
N HIS A 380 14.23 -4.25 -2.25
CA HIS A 380 13.57 -3.75 -1.05
C HIS A 380 13.44 -4.88 -0.02
N GLY A 381 13.37 -4.52 1.27
CA GLY A 381 13.01 -5.49 2.30
C GLY A 381 11.54 -5.90 2.21
N ASP A 382 11.21 -7.11 2.66
CA ASP A 382 9.81 -7.50 2.86
C ASP A 382 9.20 -6.74 4.06
N VAL A 383 7.90 -6.45 4.01
CA VAL A 383 7.13 -5.97 5.17
C VAL A 383 6.99 -7.09 6.21
N GLY A 384 7.01 -6.72 7.49
CA GLY A 384 6.68 -7.63 8.58
C GLY A 384 5.20 -8.04 8.59
N ARG A 385 4.89 -9.19 9.19
CA ARG A 385 3.50 -9.64 9.38
C ARG A 385 2.79 -8.77 10.42
N PHE A 386 1.50 -8.55 10.21
CA PHE A 386 0.61 -8.09 11.27
C PHE A 386 0.39 -9.22 12.30
N GLY A 387 0.11 -8.85 13.55
CA GLY A 387 -0.11 -9.80 14.65
C GLY A 387 -1.45 -10.52 14.54
N THR A 388 -1.80 -11.34 15.53
CA THR A 388 -3.11 -12.00 15.59
C THR A 388 -3.87 -11.64 16.88
N ILE A 389 -5.18 -11.90 16.91
CA ILE A 389 -5.97 -11.79 18.15
C ILE A 389 -6.08 -13.19 18.75
N ALA A 390 -5.47 -13.39 19.92
CA ALA A 390 -5.42 -14.68 20.59
C ALA A 390 -6.83 -15.26 20.83
N GLY A 391 -7.14 -16.38 20.20
CA GLY A 391 -8.42 -17.08 20.33
C GLY A 391 -9.57 -16.54 19.47
N ALA A 392 -9.32 -15.58 18.56
CA ALA A 392 -10.30 -15.19 17.57
C ALA A 392 -10.64 -16.37 16.62
N PRO A 393 -11.92 -16.59 16.26
CA PRO A 393 -12.26 -17.51 15.19
C PRO A 393 -11.69 -16.99 13.86
N PRO A 394 -11.35 -17.87 12.89
CA PRO A 394 -10.98 -17.42 11.55
C PRO A 394 -12.11 -16.58 10.97
N SER A 395 -11.77 -15.40 10.47
CA SER A 395 -12.71 -14.49 9.83
C SER A 395 -13.36 -15.18 8.63
N MET A 396 -14.69 -15.30 8.68
CA MET A 396 -15.45 -15.99 7.63
C MET A 396 -15.48 -15.11 6.37
N PRO A 397 -15.46 -15.70 5.15
CA PRO A 397 -15.67 -14.95 3.93
C PRO A 397 -17.00 -14.19 3.97
N GLY A 398 -16.94 -12.87 3.75
CA GLY A 398 -18.12 -12.00 3.77
C GLY A 398 -19.13 -12.42 2.70
N THR A 399 -20.27 -12.97 3.11
CA THR A 399 -21.26 -13.51 2.18
C THR A 399 -22.04 -12.39 1.48
N GLY A 400 -21.57 -11.96 0.31
CA GLY A 400 -22.28 -11.02 -0.56
C GLY A 400 -21.40 -10.01 -1.29
N LYS A 401 -20.15 -9.78 -0.85
CA LYS A 401 -19.19 -8.92 -1.54
C LYS A 401 -18.85 -9.46 -2.93
N LEU A 402 -18.45 -8.56 -3.83
CA LEU A 402 -17.71 -8.97 -5.02
C LEU A 402 -16.32 -9.47 -4.62
N THR A 403 -15.86 -10.52 -5.30
CA THR A 403 -14.53 -11.10 -5.16
C THR A 403 -13.89 -11.21 -6.54
N THR A 404 -12.60 -11.53 -6.61
CA THR A 404 -11.94 -11.82 -7.90
C THR A 404 -11.95 -13.32 -8.21
N THR A 405 -11.97 -13.69 -9.49
CA THR A 405 -11.77 -15.06 -9.94
C THR A 405 -11.03 -15.04 -11.28
N GLY A 406 -9.70 -15.20 -11.23
CA GLY A 406 -8.86 -14.90 -12.38
C GLY A 406 -9.04 -13.45 -12.82
N THR A 407 -9.21 -13.23 -14.12
CA THR A 407 -9.36 -11.89 -14.69
C THR A 407 -10.73 -11.23 -14.52
N TRP A 408 -11.58 -11.70 -13.60
CA TRP A 408 -12.97 -11.26 -13.48
C TRP A 408 -13.36 -10.88 -12.06
N PHE A 409 -14.16 -9.82 -11.93
CA PHE A 409 -15.01 -9.61 -10.75
C PHE A 409 -16.15 -10.62 -10.77
N THR A 410 -16.40 -11.27 -9.64
CA THR A 410 -17.45 -12.28 -9.48
C THR A 410 -18.29 -12.02 -8.25
N ASN A 411 -19.60 -12.26 -8.37
CA ASN A 411 -20.52 -12.22 -7.23
C ASN A 411 -20.60 -13.58 -6.53
N SER A 412 -21.34 -13.65 -5.41
CA SER A 412 -21.52 -14.88 -4.62
C SER A 412 -22.19 -16.04 -5.39
N ASP A 413 -22.86 -15.76 -6.51
CA ASP A 413 -23.47 -16.77 -7.39
C ASP A 413 -22.50 -17.29 -8.48
N GLY A 414 -21.24 -16.82 -8.47
CA GLY A 414 -20.21 -17.17 -9.46
C GLY A 414 -20.43 -16.53 -10.83
N GLN A 415 -21.24 -15.47 -10.91
CA GLN A 415 -21.47 -14.71 -12.14
C GLN A 415 -20.41 -13.63 -12.29
N VAL A 416 -19.94 -13.39 -13.52
CA VAL A 416 -19.05 -12.27 -13.82
C VAL A 416 -19.85 -10.97 -13.74
N VAL A 417 -19.29 -9.96 -13.08
CA VAL A 417 -19.85 -8.61 -12.99
C VAL A 417 -19.00 -7.67 -13.83
N LEU A 418 -19.64 -6.90 -14.70
CA LEU A 418 -19.02 -5.79 -15.43
C LEU A 418 -19.56 -4.48 -14.89
N MET A 419 -18.68 -3.50 -14.74
CA MET A 419 -18.96 -2.29 -14.00
C MET A 419 -18.60 -1.05 -14.82
N HIS A 420 -19.59 -0.24 -15.17
CA HIS A 420 -19.42 1.03 -15.87
C HIS A 420 -19.96 2.15 -14.97
N GLY A 421 -19.18 3.22 -14.79
CA GLY A 421 -19.43 4.20 -13.75
C GLY A 421 -18.78 5.56 -13.97
N VAL A 422 -18.68 6.32 -12.89
CA VAL A 422 -18.09 7.66 -12.82
C VAL A 422 -17.23 7.81 -11.56
N ASN A 423 -16.32 8.78 -11.57
CA ASN A 423 -15.60 9.25 -10.39
C ASN A 423 -16.46 10.28 -9.63
N VAL A 424 -16.52 10.12 -8.31
CA VAL A 424 -17.14 11.07 -7.36
C VAL A 424 -16.06 11.41 -6.34
N VAL A 425 -15.40 12.56 -6.53
CA VAL A 425 -14.26 13.01 -5.73
C VAL A 425 -14.47 14.48 -5.40
N TYR A 426 -14.30 14.88 -4.14
CA TYR A 426 -14.39 16.29 -3.73
C TYR A 426 -13.08 16.73 -3.08
N LYS A 427 -12.28 17.49 -3.84
CA LYS A 427 -10.88 17.81 -3.54
C LYS A 427 -10.64 18.96 -2.55
N LEU A 428 -11.69 19.53 -1.97
CA LEU A 428 -11.62 20.65 -1.04
C LEU A 428 -12.18 20.29 0.34
N PRO A 429 -11.63 20.81 1.45
CA PRO A 429 -12.23 20.63 2.78
C PRO A 429 -13.73 20.99 2.79
N PRO A 430 -14.63 20.15 3.32
CA PRO A 430 -14.38 18.99 4.20
C PRO A 430 -14.10 17.65 3.51
N TYR A 431 -13.85 17.61 2.20
CA TYR A 431 -13.56 16.42 1.38
C TYR A 431 -14.70 15.39 1.28
N ASP A 432 -15.92 15.80 1.68
CA ASP A 432 -17.13 14.99 1.61
C ASP A 432 -17.94 15.36 0.34
N PRO A 433 -18.34 14.40 -0.51
CA PRO A 433 -19.14 14.67 -1.72
C PRO A 433 -20.46 15.42 -1.47
N SER A 434 -21.07 15.30 -0.29
CA SER A 434 -22.26 16.09 0.07
C SER A 434 -21.98 17.60 0.09
N ALA A 435 -20.72 18.03 0.25
CA ALA A 435 -20.33 19.44 0.22
C ALA A 435 -20.35 20.05 -1.20
N MET A 436 -20.27 19.25 -2.26
CA MET A 436 -20.60 19.69 -3.64
C MET A 436 -22.09 19.54 -3.99
N GLY A 437 -22.90 19.02 -3.07
CA GLY A 437 -24.35 18.81 -3.26
C GLY A 437 -24.77 17.39 -3.62
N PHE A 438 -23.84 16.43 -3.75
CA PHE A 438 -24.17 15.06 -4.16
C PHE A 438 -25.21 14.41 -3.23
N SER A 439 -26.24 13.80 -3.83
CA SER A 439 -27.49 13.44 -3.16
C SER A 439 -28.16 12.15 -3.71
N ASP A 440 -29.34 11.83 -3.18
CA ASP A 440 -30.20 10.74 -3.65
C ASP A 440 -30.65 10.93 -5.11
N ASP A 441 -30.89 12.16 -5.56
CA ASP A 441 -31.28 12.47 -6.94
C ASP A 441 -30.13 12.15 -7.93
N ASP A 442 -28.88 12.37 -7.52
CA ASP A 442 -27.66 12.09 -8.29
C ASP A 442 -27.43 10.57 -8.43
N ALA A 443 -27.56 9.83 -7.32
CA ALA A 443 -27.46 8.37 -7.33
C ALA A 443 -28.60 7.71 -8.14
N GLN A 444 -29.83 8.24 -8.03
CA GLN A 444 -30.96 7.81 -8.86
C GLN A 444 -30.71 8.10 -10.35
N PHE A 445 -30.14 9.25 -10.70
CA PHE A 445 -29.75 9.58 -12.08
C PHE A 445 -28.70 8.62 -12.64
N LEU A 446 -27.67 8.26 -11.85
CA LEU A 446 -26.66 7.30 -12.26
C LEU A 446 -27.28 5.92 -12.55
N ALA A 447 -28.15 5.44 -11.66
CA ALA A 447 -28.84 4.15 -11.84
C ALA A 447 -29.83 4.14 -13.02
N ASP A 448 -30.56 5.23 -13.26
CA ASP A 448 -31.49 5.37 -14.39
C ASP A 448 -30.76 5.36 -15.75
N ASN A 449 -29.52 5.86 -15.79
CA ASN A 449 -28.64 5.79 -16.97
C ASN A 449 -27.78 4.51 -17.02
N GLY A 450 -28.03 3.55 -16.12
CA GLY A 450 -27.43 2.21 -16.18
C GLY A 450 -25.99 2.12 -15.69
N PHE A 451 -25.45 3.17 -15.06
CA PHE A 451 -24.21 3.05 -14.28
C PHE A 451 -24.45 2.14 -13.07
N ASN A 452 -23.42 1.42 -12.64
CA ASN A 452 -23.49 0.48 -11.52
C ASN A 452 -22.25 0.47 -10.62
N VAL A 453 -21.32 1.39 -10.83
CA VAL A 453 -20.17 1.61 -9.93
C VAL A 453 -19.88 3.10 -9.80
N VAL A 454 -19.33 3.50 -8.65
CA VAL A 454 -18.67 4.78 -8.43
C VAL A 454 -17.28 4.52 -7.85
N ARG A 455 -16.28 5.22 -8.38
CA ARG A 455 -14.99 5.40 -7.71
C ARG A 455 -15.13 6.60 -6.77
N LEU A 456 -15.13 6.33 -5.47
CA LEU A 456 -15.42 7.31 -4.44
C LEU A 456 -14.11 7.78 -3.79
N GLY A 457 -13.71 9.01 -4.05
CA GLY A 457 -12.48 9.59 -3.53
C GLY A 457 -12.59 9.93 -2.05
N ILE A 458 -11.54 9.58 -1.31
CA ILE A 458 -11.25 10.05 0.05
C ILE A 458 -9.82 10.58 0.10
N ASN A 459 -9.53 11.50 1.02
CA ASN A 459 -8.20 12.12 1.11
C ASN A 459 -7.50 11.68 2.40
N TRP A 460 -6.21 11.36 2.35
CA TRP A 460 -5.44 11.02 3.57
C TRP A 460 -5.50 12.15 4.61
N ALA A 461 -5.48 13.41 4.16
CA ALA A 461 -5.63 14.59 5.01
C ALA A 461 -6.98 14.69 5.75
N ALA A 462 -8.00 13.98 5.28
CA ALA A 462 -9.32 13.90 5.90
C ALA A 462 -9.48 12.65 6.77
N VAL A 463 -8.84 11.53 6.37
CA VAL A 463 -8.77 10.31 7.19
C VAL A 463 -7.93 10.53 8.45
N GLU A 464 -6.79 11.22 8.32
CA GLU A 464 -5.78 11.40 9.38
C GLU A 464 -5.28 12.85 9.45
N PRO A 465 -6.10 13.79 9.96
CA PRO A 465 -5.76 15.22 10.02
C PRO A 465 -4.59 15.54 10.96
N GLU A 466 -4.30 14.70 11.95
CA GLU A 466 -3.12 14.76 12.83
C GLU A 466 -2.45 13.37 12.89
N PRO A 467 -1.12 13.25 13.09
CA PRO A 467 -0.43 11.96 13.07
C PRO A 467 -1.02 10.97 14.08
N GLY A 468 -1.45 9.79 13.62
CA GLY A 468 -2.09 8.76 14.42
C GLY A 468 -3.53 9.05 14.88
N VAL A 469 -4.16 10.13 14.40
CA VAL A 469 -5.52 10.54 14.80
C VAL A 469 -6.49 10.38 13.63
N ILE A 470 -7.27 9.29 13.66
CA ILE A 470 -8.26 9.00 12.61
C ILE A 470 -9.57 9.78 12.84
N ASP A 471 -10.04 10.51 11.83
CA ASP A 471 -11.35 11.17 11.85
C ASP A 471 -12.48 10.21 11.45
N THR A 472 -13.09 9.58 12.47
CA THR A 472 -14.24 8.69 12.27
C THR A 472 -15.53 9.42 11.90
N ALA A 473 -15.62 10.74 12.08
CA ALA A 473 -16.77 11.52 11.63
C ALA A 473 -16.72 11.77 10.12
N TYR A 474 -15.52 11.97 9.56
CA TYR A 474 -15.30 11.96 8.11
C TYR A 474 -15.69 10.61 7.49
N LEU A 475 -15.22 9.49 8.05
CA LEU A 475 -15.57 8.15 7.55
C LEU A 475 -17.08 7.89 7.57
N ALA A 476 -17.81 8.41 8.57
CA ALA A 476 -19.27 8.31 8.62
C ALA A 476 -20.00 9.14 7.53
N GLY A 477 -19.43 10.27 7.09
CA GLY A 477 -19.93 11.04 5.94
C GLY A 477 -19.74 10.29 4.61
N ILE A 478 -18.57 9.69 4.43
CA ILE A 478 -18.28 8.78 3.31
C ILE A 478 -19.23 7.56 3.33
N GLU A 479 -19.49 6.96 4.49
CA GLU A 479 -20.47 5.87 4.64
C GLU A 479 -21.89 6.28 4.24
N GLN A 480 -22.33 7.50 4.57
CA GLN A 480 -23.62 8.02 4.12
C GLN A 480 -23.68 8.14 2.58
N THR A 481 -22.57 8.49 1.92
CA THR A 481 -22.49 8.50 0.45
C THR A 481 -22.53 7.07 -0.12
N VAL A 482 -21.78 6.12 0.46
CA VAL A 482 -21.82 4.69 0.10
C VAL A 482 -23.24 4.12 0.24
N GLN A 483 -23.94 4.43 1.34
CA GLN A 483 -25.32 3.97 1.57
C GLN A 483 -26.28 4.53 0.52
N THR A 484 -26.13 5.82 0.17
CA THR A 484 -26.92 6.48 -0.88
C THR A 484 -26.74 5.77 -2.22
N LEU A 485 -25.49 5.45 -2.60
CA LEU A 485 -25.19 4.69 -3.83
C LEU A 485 -25.74 3.25 -3.79
N SER A 486 -25.59 2.57 -2.66
CA SER A 486 -26.10 1.21 -2.42
C SER A 486 -27.62 1.10 -2.56
N ASP A 487 -28.39 2.08 -2.07
CA ASP A 487 -29.86 2.08 -2.17
C ASP A 487 -30.36 2.12 -3.62
N HIS A 488 -29.54 2.62 -4.55
CA HIS A 488 -29.77 2.58 -6.00
C HIS A 488 -29.11 1.39 -6.73
N GLY A 489 -28.42 0.52 -5.98
CA GLY A 489 -27.73 -0.66 -6.51
C GLY A 489 -26.47 -0.32 -7.31
N ILE A 490 -25.74 0.71 -6.88
CA ILE A 490 -24.45 1.15 -7.40
C ILE A 490 -23.36 0.70 -6.42
N TYR A 491 -22.39 -0.08 -6.90
CA TYR A 491 -21.24 -0.49 -6.10
C TYR A 491 -20.29 0.68 -5.86
N THR A 492 -19.55 0.65 -4.74
CA THR A 492 -18.50 1.65 -4.47
C THR A 492 -17.16 0.97 -4.28
N PHE A 493 -16.10 1.50 -4.90
CA PHE A 493 -14.75 1.29 -4.39
C PHE A 493 -14.16 2.61 -3.92
N ILE A 494 -13.49 2.56 -2.78
CA ILE A 494 -12.93 3.72 -2.09
C ILE A 494 -11.51 3.95 -2.61
N ASP A 495 -11.21 5.18 -3.00
CA ASP A 495 -9.93 5.59 -3.57
C ASP A 495 -9.26 6.61 -2.65
N MET A 496 -8.01 6.35 -2.24
CA MET A 496 -7.23 7.34 -1.49
C MET A 496 -6.61 8.32 -2.48
N HIS A 497 -7.41 9.34 -2.80
CA HIS A 497 -7.14 10.33 -3.81
C HIS A 497 -6.02 11.28 -3.38
N GLN A 498 -5.25 11.72 -4.37
CA GLN A 498 -4.23 12.75 -4.26
C GLN A 498 -3.94 13.32 -5.65
N ASP A 499 -3.52 14.57 -5.69
CA ASP A 499 -2.91 15.22 -6.84
C ASP A 499 -1.83 16.16 -6.36
N LEU A 500 -0.67 16.16 -7.03
CA LEU A 500 0.51 16.94 -6.61
C LEU A 500 0.88 16.73 -5.12
N TYR A 501 0.55 15.56 -4.55
CA TYR A 501 0.75 15.15 -3.15
C TYR A 501 -0.08 15.86 -2.08
N SER A 502 -0.24 17.19 -2.11
CA SER A 502 -0.79 17.95 -0.97
C SER A 502 -1.25 19.36 -1.33
N THR A 503 -2.14 19.92 -0.49
CA THR A 503 -2.57 21.34 -0.57
C THR A 503 -1.44 22.34 -0.36
N GLU A 504 -0.35 21.96 0.31
CA GLU A 504 0.85 22.80 0.42
C GLU A 504 1.64 22.87 -0.90
N LEU A 505 1.35 21.97 -1.84
CA LEU A 505 2.03 21.77 -3.13
C LEU A 505 1.11 22.09 -4.32
N HIS A 506 0.08 22.90 -4.07
CA HIS A 506 -0.94 23.35 -5.05
C HIS A 506 -1.89 22.25 -5.56
N GLY A 507 -1.98 21.12 -4.85
CA GLY A 507 -2.96 20.06 -5.13
C GLY A 507 -3.68 19.61 -3.86
N GLU A 508 -3.74 18.30 -3.61
CA GLU A 508 -4.45 17.70 -2.47
C GLU A 508 -3.97 16.27 -2.17
N GLY A 509 -4.47 15.68 -1.09
CA GLY A 509 -4.28 14.27 -0.77
C GLY A 509 -3.68 14.07 0.61
N ALA A 510 -2.37 14.20 0.73
CA ALA A 510 -1.65 14.07 2.00
C ALA A 510 -1.85 15.29 2.92
N PRO A 511 -1.88 15.09 4.25
CA PRO A 511 -1.94 16.19 5.20
C PRO A 511 -0.62 16.99 5.24
N GLY A 512 -0.69 18.25 5.72
CA GLY A 512 0.49 19.09 5.88
C GLY A 512 1.56 18.49 6.79
N TRP A 513 1.18 17.79 7.86
CA TRP A 513 2.13 17.09 8.74
C TRP A 513 2.92 15.97 8.03
N ALA A 514 2.37 15.42 6.94
CA ALA A 514 3.01 14.43 6.07
C ALA A 514 3.75 15.05 4.87
N THR A 515 3.77 16.38 4.73
CA THR A 515 4.28 17.08 3.54
C THR A 515 5.70 17.62 3.75
N GLN A 516 6.70 16.81 3.43
CA GLN A 516 8.11 17.15 3.66
C GLN A 516 8.76 17.78 2.41
N THR A 517 8.63 19.11 2.27
CA THR A 517 9.14 19.87 1.10
C THR A 517 10.67 20.03 1.03
N GLY A 518 11.40 19.65 2.08
CA GLY A 518 12.85 19.87 2.20
C GLY A 518 13.26 21.36 2.28
N GLY A 519 12.30 22.28 2.41
CA GLY A 519 12.55 23.72 2.31
C GLY A 519 12.92 24.19 0.90
N LEU A 520 12.68 23.36 -0.13
CA LEU A 520 12.98 23.66 -1.52
C LEU A 520 11.94 24.63 -2.14
N PRO A 521 12.24 25.24 -3.30
CA PRO A 521 11.27 26.07 -4.00
C PRO A 521 9.99 25.31 -4.37
N ASN A 522 8.83 25.93 -4.15
CA ASN A 522 7.53 25.41 -4.58
C ASN A 522 6.84 26.39 -5.56
N PRO A 523 7.32 26.51 -6.81
CA PRO A 523 6.71 27.40 -7.80
C PRO A 523 5.40 26.81 -8.33
N ASP A 524 4.35 27.63 -8.43
CA ASP A 524 3.12 27.24 -9.13
C ASP A 524 3.29 27.44 -10.65
N LEU A 525 3.98 26.49 -11.27
CA LEU A 525 4.17 26.44 -12.73
C LEU A 525 2.89 25.96 -13.43
N GLY A 526 2.06 25.19 -12.72
CA GLY A 526 0.74 24.75 -13.13
C GLY A 526 -0.18 25.92 -13.49
N ALA A 527 -0.40 26.86 -12.57
CA ALA A 527 -1.19 28.06 -12.86
C ALA A 527 -0.51 29.01 -13.86
N LEU A 528 0.83 29.10 -13.84
CA LEU A 528 1.58 29.94 -14.78
C LEU A 528 1.43 29.48 -16.25
N LEU A 529 1.32 28.18 -16.48
CA LEU A 529 1.28 27.56 -17.82
C LEU A 529 -0.10 27.00 -18.18
N GLY A 530 -1.07 27.04 -17.26
CA GLY A 530 -2.43 26.52 -17.44
C GLY A 530 -2.52 24.99 -17.50
N GLN A 531 -1.56 24.26 -16.90
CA GLN A 531 -1.45 22.80 -16.93
C GLN A 531 -0.82 22.29 -15.62
N PHE A 532 -1.63 21.86 -14.66
CA PHE A 532 -1.17 21.46 -13.31
C PHE A 532 -0.06 20.37 -13.34
N VAL A 533 -0.14 19.46 -14.31
CA VAL A 533 0.82 18.36 -14.51
C VAL A 533 2.28 18.83 -14.67
N VAL A 534 2.53 20.09 -15.02
CA VAL A 534 3.90 20.63 -15.11
C VAL A 534 4.59 20.67 -13.75
N ASN A 535 3.83 20.85 -12.65
CA ASN A 535 4.38 20.86 -11.30
C ASN A 535 5.04 19.51 -10.93
N TYR A 536 4.46 18.37 -11.37
CA TYR A 536 5.07 17.04 -11.20
C TYR A 536 6.53 16.98 -11.70
N TYR A 537 6.81 17.48 -12.90
CA TYR A 537 8.16 17.42 -13.48
C TYR A 537 9.14 18.47 -12.93
N LEU A 538 8.62 19.66 -12.56
CA LEU A 538 9.43 20.87 -12.39
C LEU A 538 9.41 21.49 -10.99
N SER A 539 8.55 21.07 -10.06
CA SER A 539 8.54 21.57 -8.67
C SER A 539 9.52 20.76 -7.79
N PRO A 540 10.63 21.35 -7.29
CA PRO A 540 11.58 20.63 -6.44
C PRO A 540 11.00 20.25 -5.07
N ALA A 541 10.20 21.14 -4.47
CA ALA A 541 9.51 20.87 -3.20
C ALA A 541 8.57 19.66 -3.29
N GLN A 542 7.82 19.56 -4.39
CA GLN A 542 6.89 18.45 -4.61
C GLN A 542 7.64 17.13 -4.81
N ASN A 543 8.69 17.12 -5.64
CA ASN A 543 9.48 15.91 -5.84
C ASN A 543 10.19 15.46 -4.56
N HIS A 544 10.65 16.38 -3.71
CA HIS A 544 11.18 16.04 -2.39
C HIS A 544 10.13 15.46 -1.44
N ALA A 545 8.88 15.95 -1.46
CA ALA A 545 7.81 15.37 -0.64
C ALA A 545 7.51 13.92 -1.04
N TRP A 546 7.45 13.64 -2.34
CA TRP A 546 7.37 12.27 -2.85
C TRP A 546 8.60 11.44 -2.50
N ASP A 547 9.81 11.95 -2.68
CA ASP A 547 11.04 11.24 -2.31
C ASP A 547 11.07 10.90 -0.81
N ALA A 548 10.55 11.77 0.06
CA ALA A 548 10.43 11.54 1.50
C ALA A 548 9.38 10.46 1.83
N PHE A 549 8.23 10.47 1.15
CA PHE A 549 7.22 9.42 1.26
C PHE A 549 7.77 8.06 0.78
N TRP A 550 8.41 8.01 -0.38
CA TRP A 550 9.06 6.79 -0.90
C TRP A 550 10.27 6.35 -0.06
N ALA A 551 10.82 7.24 0.76
CA ALA A 551 11.86 6.92 1.73
C ALA A 551 11.33 6.49 3.11
N ASN A 552 10.01 6.39 3.29
CA ASN A 552 9.35 6.17 4.59
C ASN A 552 9.89 7.10 5.68
N ALA A 553 10.15 8.38 5.34
CA ALA A 553 10.78 9.33 6.24
C ALA A 553 9.98 9.52 7.54
N ASP A 554 10.65 9.84 8.65
CA ASP A 554 10.00 10.06 9.95
C ASP A 554 9.00 11.22 9.87
N ALA A 555 7.76 10.97 10.25
CA ALA A 555 6.74 11.97 10.56
C ALA A 555 7.07 12.69 11.89
N PRO A 556 6.33 13.74 12.29
CA PRO A 556 6.64 14.52 13.51
C PRO A 556 6.64 13.75 14.83
N ASP A 557 6.03 12.56 14.86
CA ASP A 557 5.99 11.64 16.01
C ASP A 557 7.08 10.55 15.98
N GLY A 558 7.88 10.48 14.90
CA GLY A 558 8.96 9.52 14.73
C GLY A 558 8.55 8.18 14.09
N ALA A 559 7.32 8.04 13.59
CA ALA A 559 6.92 6.91 12.75
C ALA A 559 7.03 7.27 11.26
N GLY A 560 7.41 6.32 10.41
CA GLY A 560 7.56 6.56 8.97
C GLY A 560 6.26 6.94 8.25
N LEU A 561 6.34 7.78 7.22
CA LEU A 561 5.17 8.24 6.45
C LEU A 561 4.33 7.11 5.84
N GLN A 562 4.96 6.02 5.35
CA GLN A 562 4.23 4.85 4.84
C GLN A 562 3.60 4.02 5.97
N ASN A 563 4.16 4.06 7.18
CA ASN A 563 3.58 3.39 8.35
C ASN A 563 2.26 4.06 8.75
N HIS A 564 2.22 5.40 8.75
CA HIS A 564 0.98 6.16 8.96
C HIS A 564 -0.01 5.93 7.81
N TYR A 565 0.44 5.97 6.55
CA TYR A 565 -0.42 5.69 5.39
C TYR A 565 -1.09 4.31 5.46
N ALA A 566 -0.33 3.28 5.87
CA ALA A 566 -0.83 1.93 6.10
C ALA A 566 -1.78 1.85 7.31
N GLN A 567 -1.55 2.62 8.39
CA GLN A 567 -2.46 2.72 9.54
C GLN A 567 -3.78 3.41 9.18
N SER A 568 -3.72 4.50 8.41
CA SER A 568 -4.90 5.14 7.80
C SER A 568 -5.73 4.13 7.00
N TRP A 569 -5.08 3.33 6.16
CA TRP A 569 -5.75 2.26 5.41
C TRP A 569 -6.29 1.12 6.28
N GLN A 570 -5.60 0.75 7.37
CA GLN A 570 -6.13 -0.18 8.37
C GLN A 570 -7.42 0.37 8.99
N ALA A 571 -7.48 1.66 9.31
CA ALA A 571 -8.65 2.28 9.90
C ALA A 571 -9.83 2.34 8.91
N VAL A 572 -9.59 2.73 7.66
CA VAL A 572 -10.59 2.69 6.58
C VAL A 572 -11.12 1.27 6.36
N ALA A 573 -10.23 0.27 6.23
CA ALA A 573 -10.64 -1.12 6.07
C ALA A 573 -11.37 -1.69 7.30
N SER A 574 -10.99 -1.29 8.51
CA SER A 574 -11.70 -1.67 9.73
C SER A 574 -13.08 -1.04 9.84
N TYR A 575 -13.31 0.11 9.18
CA TYR A 575 -14.60 0.79 9.17
C TYR A 575 -15.53 0.18 8.11
N PHE A 576 -15.03 -0.04 6.89
CA PHE A 576 -15.84 -0.50 5.74
C PHE A 576 -15.81 -2.01 5.48
N GLY A 577 -15.00 -2.79 6.21
CA GLY A 577 -14.72 -4.20 5.88
C GLY A 577 -15.96 -5.12 5.92
N ASP A 578 -16.95 -4.82 6.75
CA ASP A 578 -18.21 -5.56 6.81
C ASP A 578 -19.28 -5.04 5.84
N ASN A 579 -19.10 -3.86 5.22
CA ASN A 579 -20.07 -3.28 4.28
C ASN A 579 -20.00 -3.99 2.92
N PRO A 580 -21.05 -4.71 2.47
CA PRO A 580 -21.00 -5.54 1.26
C PRO A 580 -20.95 -4.75 -0.05
N ASP A 581 -21.34 -3.47 -0.02
CA ASP A 581 -21.44 -2.59 -1.19
C ASP A 581 -20.14 -1.80 -1.43
N VAL A 582 -19.21 -1.82 -0.45
CA VAL A 582 -17.80 -1.48 -0.65
C VAL A 582 -17.07 -2.69 -1.23
N ILE A 583 -16.85 -2.64 -2.55
CA ILE A 583 -16.29 -3.70 -3.38
C ILE A 583 -14.78 -3.58 -3.62
N GLY A 584 -14.13 -2.53 -3.10
CA GLY A 584 -12.71 -2.33 -3.33
C GLY A 584 -12.08 -1.18 -2.56
N TYR A 585 -10.76 -1.27 -2.41
CA TYR A 585 -9.88 -0.22 -1.89
C TYR A 585 -8.76 0.09 -2.90
N ASN A 586 -8.72 1.28 -3.50
CA ASN A 586 -7.67 1.73 -4.41
C ASN A 586 -6.61 2.49 -3.62
N ILE A 587 -5.46 1.84 -3.39
CA ILE A 587 -4.50 2.21 -2.34
C ILE A 587 -3.99 3.64 -2.46
N ILE A 588 -3.74 4.12 -3.68
CA ILE A 588 -3.20 5.47 -3.94
C ILE A 588 -3.55 5.87 -5.37
N ASN A 589 -4.14 7.06 -5.53
CA ASN A 589 -4.34 7.66 -6.84
C ASN A 589 -3.00 8.05 -7.48
N GLU A 590 -2.87 7.83 -8.79
CA GLU A 590 -1.75 8.29 -9.64
C GLU A 590 -0.36 8.40 -8.95
N PRO A 591 0.23 7.31 -8.44
CA PRO A 591 1.45 7.40 -7.63
C PRO A 591 2.61 7.99 -8.43
N TRP A 592 3.03 9.21 -8.06
CA TRP A 592 4.10 9.92 -8.74
C TRP A 592 5.48 9.49 -8.23
N VAL A 593 6.43 9.41 -9.15
CA VAL A 593 7.76 8.79 -8.95
C VAL A 593 8.70 9.62 -8.07
N GLY A 594 8.40 10.90 -7.86
CA GLY A 594 9.35 11.86 -7.29
C GLY A 594 10.51 12.13 -8.26
N SER A 595 11.69 12.41 -7.73
CA SER A 595 12.87 12.79 -8.52
C SER A 595 13.33 11.71 -9.53
N GLY A 596 12.85 10.47 -9.40
CA GLY A 596 13.14 9.35 -10.30
C GLY A 596 12.35 9.32 -11.61
N TRP A 597 11.47 10.30 -11.88
CA TRP A 597 10.52 10.26 -13.01
C TRP A 597 11.19 10.02 -14.38
N LEU A 598 12.30 10.71 -14.69
CA LEU A 598 12.96 10.60 -15.99
C LEU A 598 13.61 9.22 -16.20
N ALA A 599 14.18 8.64 -15.15
CA ALA A 599 14.74 7.29 -15.20
C ALA A 599 13.63 6.25 -15.42
N THR A 600 12.46 6.48 -14.80
CA THR A 600 11.28 5.62 -14.94
C THR A 600 10.71 5.66 -16.35
N ILE A 601 10.55 6.86 -16.95
CA ILE A 601 10.12 7.01 -18.36
C ILE A 601 10.99 6.20 -19.32
N LEU A 602 12.32 6.23 -19.14
CA LEU A 602 13.25 5.64 -20.09
C LEU A 602 13.33 4.10 -19.99
N ASN A 603 13.43 3.54 -18.78
CA ASN A 603 13.58 2.09 -18.58
C ASN A 603 13.33 1.60 -17.13
N GLY A 604 12.74 2.42 -16.27
CA GLY A 604 12.82 2.20 -14.81
C GLY A 604 11.71 1.33 -14.25
N SER A 605 11.84 0.01 -14.36
CA SER A 605 11.05 -0.92 -13.53
C SER A 605 11.39 -0.83 -12.03
N PHE A 606 12.45 -0.09 -11.66
CA PHE A 606 12.86 0.11 -10.26
C PHE A 606 11.74 0.71 -9.41
N PHE A 607 11.10 1.80 -9.84
CA PHE A 607 10.00 2.42 -9.09
C PHE A 607 8.86 1.43 -8.84
N GLY A 608 8.35 0.82 -9.91
CA GLY A 608 7.25 -0.14 -9.83
C GLY A 608 7.56 -1.37 -8.98
N THR A 609 8.79 -1.90 -9.03
CA THR A 609 9.16 -3.15 -8.33
C THR A 609 9.78 -2.97 -6.94
N GLN A 610 10.47 -1.85 -6.66
CA GLN A 610 11.27 -1.62 -5.45
C GLN A 610 10.81 -0.42 -4.61
N GLN A 611 9.76 0.31 -5.00
CA GLN A 611 9.17 1.39 -4.20
C GLN A 611 7.64 1.22 -4.11
N LEU A 612 6.97 1.16 -5.27
CA LEU A 612 5.52 1.08 -5.34
C LEU A 612 4.95 -0.30 -4.91
N THR A 613 5.56 -1.41 -5.35
CA THR A 613 5.16 -2.76 -4.91
C THR A 613 5.36 -2.98 -3.39
N PRO A 614 6.47 -2.56 -2.76
CA PRO A 614 6.60 -2.55 -1.31
C PRO A 614 5.48 -1.78 -0.58
N LEU A 615 5.15 -0.55 -1.01
CA LEU A 615 4.02 0.21 -0.45
C LEU A 615 2.71 -0.60 -0.55
N TYR A 616 2.44 -1.20 -1.71
CA TYR A 616 1.26 -2.05 -1.89
C TYR A 616 1.26 -3.24 -0.94
N ASN A 617 2.35 -3.99 -0.84
CA ASN A 617 2.44 -5.14 0.06
C ASN A 617 2.27 -4.74 1.54
N GLN A 618 2.81 -3.59 1.96
CA GLN A 618 2.66 -3.05 3.31
C GLN A 618 1.22 -2.62 3.61
N THR A 619 0.62 -1.84 2.71
CA THR A 619 -0.75 -1.36 2.87
C THR A 619 -1.77 -2.50 2.79
N ILE A 620 -1.54 -3.48 1.90
CA ILE A 620 -2.30 -4.73 1.83
C ILE A 620 -2.21 -5.51 3.14
N ALA A 621 -1.02 -5.66 3.74
CA ALA A 621 -0.88 -6.32 5.03
C ALA A 621 -1.69 -5.59 6.13
N ALA A 622 -1.71 -4.25 6.10
CA ALA A 622 -2.52 -3.45 7.01
C ALA A 622 -4.03 -3.64 6.80
N ILE A 623 -4.52 -3.57 5.56
CA ILE A 623 -5.92 -3.86 5.20
C ILE A 623 -6.29 -5.28 5.66
N ARG A 624 -5.48 -6.29 5.32
CA ARG A 624 -5.75 -7.71 5.62
C ARG A 624 -5.70 -8.07 7.10
N SER A 625 -5.14 -7.21 7.94
CA SER A 625 -5.20 -7.38 9.40
C SER A 625 -6.61 -7.19 9.99
N VAL A 626 -7.52 -6.56 9.24
CA VAL A 626 -8.90 -6.26 9.65
C VAL A 626 -9.96 -6.67 8.62
N ASP A 627 -9.66 -6.61 7.31
CA ASP A 627 -10.52 -7.03 6.20
C ASP A 627 -9.81 -8.05 5.28
N PRO A 628 -10.11 -9.35 5.42
CA PRO A 628 -9.47 -10.40 4.62
C PRO A 628 -10.09 -10.58 3.22
N ASN A 629 -11.19 -9.90 2.86
CA ASN A 629 -12.05 -10.28 1.74
C ASN A 629 -12.26 -9.18 0.68
N THR A 630 -12.15 -7.90 1.00
CA THR A 630 -12.40 -6.84 0.00
C THR A 630 -11.24 -6.77 -1.02
N PRO A 631 -11.52 -6.75 -2.33
CA PRO A 631 -10.50 -6.58 -3.36
C PRO A 631 -9.65 -5.31 -3.18
N VAL A 632 -8.37 -5.38 -3.52
CA VAL A 632 -7.45 -4.22 -3.44
C VAL A 632 -6.98 -3.81 -4.83
N PHE A 633 -7.24 -2.56 -5.19
CA PHE A 633 -6.94 -1.96 -6.48
C PHE A 633 -5.54 -1.30 -6.41
N ILE A 634 -4.65 -1.76 -7.29
CA ILE A 634 -3.27 -1.31 -7.40
C ILE A 634 -3.04 -0.71 -8.78
N SER A 635 -2.29 0.39 -8.84
CA SER A 635 -2.09 1.19 -10.05
C SER A 635 -0.62 1.10 -10.52
N PRO A 636 -0.33 1.37 -11.81
CA PRO A 636 1.03 1.71 -12.23
C PRO A 636 1.44 3.09 -11.69
N ALA A 637 2.62 3.60 -12.07
CA ALA A 637 2.95 5.01 -11.85
C ALA A 637 1.91 5.95 -12.51
N SER A 638 1.82 7.20 -12.04
CA SER A 638 0.97 8.24 -12.65
C SER A 638 1.06 8.22 -14.20
N PRO A 639 -0.05 8.42 -14.93
CA PRO A 639 -0.11 8.56 -16.39
C PRO A 639 0.94 9.51 -16.98
N ALA A 640 1.30 10.57 -16.23
CA ALA A 640 2.39 11.49 -16.58
C ALA A 640 3.77 10.80 -16.77
N VAL A 641 3.95 9.59 -16.25
CA VAL A 641 5.12 8.73 -16.51
C VAL A 641 4.74 7.50 -17.32
N ASP A 642 3.67 6.81 -16.90
CA ASP A 642 3.33 5.48 -17.38
C ASP A 642 2.80 5.47 -18.83
N GLU A 643 1.95 6.43 -19.23
CA GLU A 643 1.46 6.53 -20.61
C GLU A 643 2.59 6.92 -21.56
N ILE A 644 3.46 7.84 -21.15
CA ILE A 644 4.63 8.27 -21.93
C ILE A 644 5.55 7.06 -22.18
N SER A 645 5.78 6.24 -21.14
CA SER A 645 6.54 4.99 -21.24
C SER A 645 5.89 3.98 -22.18
N ALA A 646 4.56 3.85 -22.14
CA ALA A 646 3.80 2.95 -22.99
C ALA A 646 3.87 3.37 -24.47
N ILE A 647 3.65 4.65 -24.76
CA ILE A 647 3.44 5.12 -26.14
C ILE A 647 4.78 5.39 -26.85
N LEU A 648 5.78 5.95 -26.17
CA LEU A 648 7.09 6.25 -26.78
C LEU A 648 8.02 5.05 -26.83
N PHE A 649 7.98 4.17 -25.82
CA PHE A 649 8.95 3.09 -25.64
C PHE A 649 8.33 1.68 -25.64
N GLY A 650 7.00 1.55 -25.65
CA GLY A 650 6.32 0.26 -25.68
C GLY A 650 6.44 -0.52 -24.37
N GLN A 651 6.74 0.15 -23.25
CA GLN A 651 6.98 -0.51 -21.96
C GLN A 651 5.70 -1.18 -21.43
N PRO A 652 5.80 -2.39 -20.82
CA PRO A 652 4.69 -3.05 -20.15
C PRO A 652 4.40 -2.43 -18.77
N VAL A 653 3.27 -2.79 -18.14
CA VAL A 653 3.10 -2.56 -16.69
C VAL A 653 4.19 -3.34 -15.97
N ALA A 654 4.99 -2.66 -15.15
CA ALA A 654 6.19 -3.21 -14.52
C ALA A 654 6.13 -3.09 -12.98
N LEU A 655 5.14 -3.73 -12.37
CA LEU A 655 5.08 -3.95 -10.92
C LEU A 655 5.81 -5.24 -10.53
N GLY A 656 6.22 -5.33 -9.28
CA GLY A 656 6.82 -6.51 -8.67
C GLY A 656 5.76 -7.55 -8.25
N LYS A 657 6.16 -8.49 -7.40
CA LYS A 657 5.23 -9.48 -6.86
C LYS A 657 4.38 -8.86 -5.74
N ILE A 658 3.07 -8.85 -5.97
CA ILE A 658 2.06 -8.53 -4.97
C ILE A 658 1.79 -9.78 -4.11
N SER A 659 1.63 -9.60 -2.80
CA SER A 659 1.51 -10.70 -1.82
C SER A 659 0.10 -11.30 -1.74
N ASP A 660 -0.93 -10.55 -2.14
CA ASP A 660 -2.34 -10.90 -2.01
C ASP A 660 -2.97 -11.33 -3.35
N PRO A 661 -3.76 -12.43 -3.39
CA PRO A 661 -4.39 -12.93 -4.60
C PRO A 661 -5.68 -12.19 -4.98
N ASN A 662 -6.24 -11.36 -4.09
CA ASN A 662 -7.50 -10.65 -4.26
C ASN A 662 -7.23 -9.17 -4.59
N THR A 663 -6.40 -8.98 -5.62
CA THR A 663 -6.04 -7.66 -6.16
C THR A 663 -6.63 -7.42 -7.54
N VAL A 664 -6.65 -6.15 -7.96
CA VAL A 664 -7.13 -5.67 -9.26
C VAL A 664 -6.10 -4.71 -9.82
N LEU A 665 -5.71 -4.85 -11.09
CA LEU A 665 -4.97 -3.80 -11.77
C LEU A 665 -5.91 -2.66 -12.13
N GLU A 666 -5.72 -1.52 -11.50
CA GLU A 666 -6.28 -0.23 -11.85
C GLU A 666 -5.31 0.45 -12.86
N TYR A 667 -5.82 1.16 -13.87
CA TYR A 667 -5.04 2.02 -14.76
C TYR A 667 -5.89 3.18 -15.31
N HIS A 668 -5.28 4.33 -15.57
CA HIS A 668 -5.97 5.47 -16.20
C HIS A 668 -5.71 5.52 -17.72
N GLY A 669 -6.57 6.24 -18.46
CA GLY A 669 -6.44 6.46 -19.90
C GLY A 669 -6.76 7.87 -20.36
N TYR A 670 -5.77 8.75 -20.36
CA TYR A 670 -5.90 10.16 -20.73
C TYR A 670 -5.46 10.45 -22.17
N GLY A 671 -6.26 9.93 -23.11
CA GLY A 671 -6.03 10.11 -24.54
C GLY A 671 -6.15 11.54 -25.10
N ASN A 672 -6.56 12.54 -24.32
CA ASN A 672 -6.66 13.94 -24.76
C ASN A 672 -5.47 14.77 -24.24
N VAL A 673 -4.48 15.00 -25.10
CA VAL A 673 -3.20 15.64 -24.72
C VAL A 673 -3.14 17.05 -25.30
N ALA A 674 -3.11 18.07 -24.43
CA ALA A 674 -3.04 19.49 -24.82
C ALA A 674 -4.10 19.92 -25.87
N GLY A 675 -5.32 19.38 -25.77
CA GLY A 675 -6.42 19.62 -26.70
C GLY A 675 -6.35 18.82 -28.01
N ILE A 676 -5.43 17.85 -28.12
CA ILE A 676 -5.35 16.91 -29.24
C ILE A 676 -5.93 15.56 -28.79
N ASN A 677 -7.08 15.20 -29.36
CA ASN A 677 -7.67 13.88 -29.16
C ASN A 677 -6.82 12.79 -29.84
N LEU A 678 -6.13 12.00 -29.02
CA LEU A 678 -5.34 10.82 -29.36
C LEU A 678 -5.93 9.54 -28.77
N SER A 679 -7.15 9.57 -28.22
CA SER A 679 -7.81 8.46 -27.52
C SER A 679 -7.95 7.20 -28.37
N SER A 680 -8.12 7.37 -29.69
CA SER A 680 -8.12 6.26 -30.66
C SER A 680 -6.78 5.53 -30.81
N ILE A 681 -5.71 6.05 -30.21
CA ILE A 681 -4.36 5.47 -30.13
C ILE A 681 -4.04 5.05 -28.69
N VAL A 682 -4.29 5.93 -27.71
CA VAL A 682 -3.94 5.74 -26.30
C VAL A 682 -4.71 4.57 -25.68
N GLY A 683 -6.05 4.62 -25.63
CA GLY A 683 -6.87 3.53 -25.10
C GLY A 683 -6.52 2.13 -25.61
N PRO A 684 -6.43 1.90 -26.95
CA PRO A 684 -6.07 0.59 -27.50
C PRO A 684 -4.64 0.10 -27.20
N ILE A 685 -3.75 0.97 -26.70
CA ILE A 685 -2.45 0.61 -26.14
C ILE A 685 -2.61 0.25 -24.66
N LEU A 686 -3.20 1.13 -23.85
CA LEU A 686 -3.30 0.96 -22.40
C LEU A 686 -4.20 -0.22 -22.01
N ALA A 687 -5.42 -0.32 -22.57
CA ALA A 687 -6.33 -1.45 -22.33
C ALA A 687 -5.70 -2.81 -22.72
N ARG A 688 -4.83 -2.83 -23.75
CA ARG A 688 -4.09 -4.04 -24.13
C ARG A 688 -2.99 -4.38 -23.13
N ARG A 689 -2.26 -3.37 -22.63
CA ARG A 689 -1.18 -3.53 -21.66
C ARG A 689 -1.74 -3.98 -20.30
N ALA A 690 -2.84 -3.37 -19.87
CA ALA A 690 -3.59 -3.75 -18.68
C ALA A 690 -4.11 -5.19 -18.77
N ALA A 691 -4.82 -5.55 -19.87
CA ALA A 691 -5.30 -6.91 -20.09
C ALA A 691 -4.17 -7.97 -20.12
N ALA A 692 -2.98 -7.61 -20.62
CA ALA A 692 -1.82 -8.51 -20.62
C ALA A 692 -1.25 -8.71 -19.21
N TYR A 693 -1.13 -7.65 -18.41
CA TYR A 693 -0.68 -7.75 -17.01
C TYR A 693 -1.71 -8.52 -16.16
N ALA A 694 -2.99 -8.19 -16.27
CA ALA A 694 -4.10 -8.88 -15.62
C ALA A 694 -4.09 -10.39 -15.88
N ALA A 695 -3.97 -10.79 -17.15
CA ALA A 695 -3.88 -12.21 -17.52
C ALA A 695 -2.61 -12.91 -16.99
N ASN A 696 -1.47 -12.22 -16.93
CA ASN A 696 -0.21 -12.78 -16.42
C ASN A 696 -0.17 -12.95 -14.90
N ASN A 697 -1.00 -12.20 -14.16
CA ASN A 697 -1.04 -12.20 -12.69
C ASN A 697 -2.37 -12.73 -12.13
N GLU A 698 -3.22 -13.33 -12.96
CA GLU A 698 -4.52 -13.93 -12.60
C GLU A 698 -5.47 -12.97 -11.83
N MET A 699 -5.43 -11.67 -12.16
CA MET A 699 -6.25 -10.61 -11.53
C MET A 699 -7.12 -9.87 -12.56
N PRO A 700 -8.23 -9.22 -12.17
CA PRO A 700 -9.00 -8.35 -13.06
C PRO A 700 -8.24 -7.07 -13.42
N ALA A 701 -8.71 -6.39 -14.47
CA ALA A 701 -8.33 -5.02 -14.79
C ALA A 701 -9.55 -4.09 -14.73
N PHE A 702 -9.32 -2.87 -14.26
CA PHE A 702 -10.29 -1.78 -14.19
C PHE A 702 -9.64 -0.49 -14.72
N MET A 703 -10.38 0.32 -15.49
CA MET A 703 -9.93 1.63 -15.96
C MET A 703 -10.51 2.71 -15.03
N GLY A 704 -9.77 3.11 -14.00
CA GLY A 704 -10.28 3.94 -12.89
C GLY A 704 -10.60 5.37 -13.29
N GLU A 705 -9.86 5.91 -14.26
CA GLU A 705 -10.10 7.21 -14.85
C GLU A 705 -9.83 7.21 -16.35
N PHE A 706 -10.60 8.03 -17.06
CA PHE A 706 -10.38 8.44 -18.44
C PHE A 706 -11.25 9.67 -18.70
N GLY A 707 -11.04 10.34 -19.83
CA GLY A 707 -11.92 11.44 -20.25
C GLY A 707 -11.38 12.82 -19.88
N ALA A 708 -11.92 13.44 -18.83
CA ALA A 708 -11.73 14.86 -18.51
C ALA A 708 -12.03 15.79 -19.72
N THR A 709 -13.13 15.55 -20.44
CA THR A 709 -13.39 16.23 -21.72
C THR A 709 -14.86 16.26 -22.14
N SER A 710 -15.26 17.33 -22.81
CA SER A 710 -16.58 17.49 -23.45
C SER A 710 -16.64 16.89 -24.86
N ASP A 711 -15.61 16.16 -25.30
CA ASP A 711 -15.56 15.44 -26.59
C ASP A 711 -16.12 14.01 -26.44
N PRO A 712 -17.36 13.74 -26.91
CA PRO A 712 -17.95 12.41 -26.83
C PRO A 712 -17.24 11.38 -27.71
N ASP A 713 -16.49 11.78 -28.74
CA ASP A 713 -15.71 10.85 -29.57
C ASP A 713 -14.44 10.37 -28.84
N ALA A 714 -13.84 11.21 -27.98
CA ALA A 714 -12.76 10.81 -27.06
C ALA A 714 -13.26 9.76 -26.06
N LEU A 715 -14.35 10.05 -25.35
CA LEU A 715 -14.99 9.13 -24.40
C LEU A 715 -15.41 7.82 -25.08
N ALA A 716 -15.97 7.91 -26.29
CA ALA A 716 -16.33 6.74 -27.07
C ALA A 716 -15.11 5.90 -27.48
N ALA A 717 -13.95 6.50 -27.74
CA ALA A 717 -12.74 5.76 -28.12
C ALA A 717 -12.14 4.98 -26.93
N GLU A 718 -12.04 5.60 -25.75
CA GLU A 718 -11.54 4.95 -24.53
C GLU A 718 -12.45 3.81 -24.07
N THR A 719 -13.76 4.08 -23.93
CA THR A 719 -14.75 3.05 -23.57
C THR A 719 -14.77 1.88 -24.56
N GLN A 720 -14.64 2.13 -25.87
CA GLN A 720 -14.53 1.05 -26.87
C GLN A 720 -13.26 0.22 -26.72
N ALA A 721 -12.14 0.80 -26.27
CA ALA A 721 -10.90 0.08 -26.03
C ALA A 721 -11.00 -0.83 -24.80
N ALA A 722 -11.60 -0.35 -23.71
CA ALA A 722 -11.91 -1.13 -22.51
C ALA A 722 -12.94 -2.23 -22.80
N ASP A 723 -14.06 -1.90 -23.46
CA ASP A 723 -15.13 -2.84 -23.86
C ASP A 723 -14.58 -4.00 -24.73
N ALA A 724 -13.63 -3.70 -25.64
CA ALA A 724 -12.98 -4.70 -26.49
C ALA A 724 -12.08 -5.67 -25.71
N LYS A 725 -11.77 -5.35 -24.45
CA LYS A 725 -11.06 -6.18 -23.47
C LYS A 725 -11.95 -6.66 -22.32
N GLN A 726 -13.22 -6.24 -22.29
CA GLN A 726 -14.18 -6.52 -21.23
C GLN A 726 -13.69 -6.01 -19.86
N ILE A 727 -12.96 -4.89 -19.89
CA ILE A 727 -12.45 -4.14 -18.75
C ILE A 727 -13.56 -3.22 -18.25
N SER A 728 -13.79 -3.23 -16.94
CA SER A 728 -14.72 -2.31 -16.25
C SER A 728 -14.09 -0.93 -16.12
N TRP A 729 -14.88 0.14 -16.05
CA TRP A 729 -14.37 1.51 -16.12
C TRP A 729 -15.20 2.54 -15.34
N ALA A 730 -14.54 3.63 -14.93
CA ALA A 730 -15.16 4.82 -14.36
C ALA A 730 -14.67 6.09 -15.08
N ASP A 731 -15.61 6.91 -15.54
CA ASP A 731 -15.33 8.17 -16.26
C ASP A 731 -14.89 9.29 -15.30
N TRP A 732 -13.99 10.17 -15.75
CA TRP A 732 -13.61 11.39 -15.02
C TRP A 732 -14.33 12.62 -15.63
N ALA A 733 -15.35 13.18 -14.98
CA ALA A 733 -15.91 12.83 -13.67
C ALA A 733 -17.42 13.14 -13.57
N TYR A 734 -18.05 12.77 -12.45
CA TYR A 734 -19.46 13.10 -12.22
C TYR A 734 -19.70 14.61 -12.29
N SER A 735 -18.86 15.40 -11.61
CA SER A 735 -18.89 16.86 -11.66
C SER A 735 -17.49 17.44 -11.46
N GLY A 736 -17.26 18.63 -12.00
CA GLY A 736 -16.05 19.42 -11.76
C GLY A 736 -16.14 20.38 -10.57
N ILE A 737 -17.23 20.39 -9.79
CA ILE A 737 -17.33 21.22 -8.59
C ILE A 737 -16.34 20.72 -7.53
N GLY A 738 -15.47 21.63 -7.07
CA GLY A 738 -14.39 21.33 -6.14
C GLY A 738 -13.08 20.90 -6.81
N GLU A 739 -13.05 20.77 -8.15
CA GLU A 739 -11.82 20.41 -8.85
C GLU A 739 -10.80 21.57 -8.86
N ILE A 740 -9.54 21.24 -8.54
CA ILE A 740 -8.42 22.19 -8.46
C ILE A 740 -7.18 21.77 -9.25
N THR A 741 -7.09 20.51 -9.66
CA THR A 741 -5.94 19.87 -10.30
C THR A 741 -6.38 19.15 -11.58
N SER A 742 -7.00 19.90 -12.49
CA SER A 742 -7.40 19.40 -13.82
C SER A 742 -6.74 20.16 -14.95
N SER A 743 -6.49 19.44 -16.06
CA SER A 743 -6.05 19.99 -17.35
C SER A 743 -7.21 20.45 -18.23
N ALA A 744 -8.45 20.25 -17.79
CA ALA A 744 -9.70 20.66 -18.44
C ALA A 744 -10.47 21.66 -17.58
N SER A 745 -11.46 22.35 -18.16
CA SER A 745 -12.34 23.21 -17.36
C SER A 745 -13.30 22.37 -16.49
N PRO A 746 -13.76 22.88 -15.33
CA PRO A 746 -14.77 22.22 -14.52
C PRO A 746 -16.01 21.76 -15.30
N SER A 747 -16.45 22.56 -16.28
CA SER A 747 -17.56 22.20 -17.16
C SER A 747 -17.21 21.09 -18.17
N ASP A 748 -16.00 21.07 -18.74
CA ASP A 748 -15.68 20.10 -19.79
C ASP A 748 -15.63 18.66 -19.28
N GLN A 749 -15.10 18.45 -18.07
CA GLN A 749 -15.04 17.15 -17.42
C GLN A 749 -16.32 16.72 -16.70
N SER A 750 -17.34 17.60 -16.62
CA SER A 750 -18.58 17.30 -15.89
C SER A 750 -19.55 16.46 -16.71
N LEU A 751 -20.08 15.39 -16.10
CA LEU A 751 -21.33 14.77 -16.54
C LEU A 751 -22.55 15.57 -16.06
N VAL A 752 -22.49 16.09 -14.83
CA VAL A 752 -23.48 16.98 -14.19
C VAL A 752 -22.75 18.23 -13.69
N TYR A 753 -23.19 19.41 -14.13
CA TYR A 753 -22.45 20.66 -13.92
C TYR A 753 -22.53 21.20 -12.49
N ASP A 754 -23.68 21.02 -11.82
CA ASP A 754 -23.91 21.45 -10.44
C ASP A 754 -24.78 20.40 -9.70
N PRO A 755 -24.20 19.53 -8.86
CA PRO A 755 -24.95 18.54 -8.08
C PRO A 755 -25.90 19.14 -7.03
N SER A 756 -25.78 20.44 -6.70
CA SER A 756 -26.76 21.10 -5.83
C SER A 756 -28.10 21.39 -6.52
N LEU A 757 -28.17 21.16 -7.85
CA LEU A 757 -29.36 21.26 -8.67
C LEU A 757 -29.75 19.87 -9.20
N PRO A 758 -31.04 19.57 -9.40
CA PRO A 758 -31.46 18.28 -9.94
C PRO A 758 -30.74 17.94 -11.27
N PRO A 759 -30.28 16.69 -11.48
CA PRO A 759 -29.50 16.27 -12.64
C PRO A 759 -30.39 16.08 -13.88
N VAL A 760 -30.97 17.18 -14.38
CA VAL A 760 -31.90 17.21 -15.51
C VAL A 760 -31.66 18.42 -16.42
N GLY A 761 -32.03 18.27 -17.70
CA GLY A 761 -32.00 19.37 -18.67
C GLY A 761 -30.61 19.96 -18.85
N ASP A 762 -30.51 21.29 -18.76
CA ASP A 762 -29.27 22.04 -18.99
C ASP A 762 -28.18 21.78 -17.93
N ASN A 763 -28.52 21.13 -16.80
CA ASN A 763 -27.53 20.72 -15.78
C ASN A 763 -26.73 19.47 -16.18
N VAL A 764 -27.09 18.80 -17.29
CA VAL A 764 -26.49 17.52 -17.71
C VAL A 764 -25.77 17.66 -19.03
N ASN A 765 -24.51 17.22 -19.08
CA ASN A 765 -23.75 17.07 -20.33
C ASN A 765 -24.30 15.89 -21.14
N THR A 766 -25.39 16.18 -21.86
CA THR A 766 -26.17 15.19 -22.61
C THR A 766 -25.35 14.49 -23.71
N SER A 767 -24.33 15.16 -24.26
CA SER A 767 -23.37 14.59 -25.21
C SER A 767 -22.52 13.49 -24.57
N ASN A 768 -21.88 13.78 -23.44
CA ASN A 768 -21.07 12.81 -22.71
C ASN A 768 -21.94 11.67 -22.18
N LEU A 769 -23.13 11.98 -21.64
CA LEU A 769 -24.08 10.98 -21.18
C LEU A 769 -24.44 9.98 -22.29
N GLN A 770 -24.68 10.43 -23.53
CA GLN A 770 -24.96 9.54 -24.66
C GLN A 770 -23.75 8.69 -25.07
N ALA A 771 -22.53 9.18 -24.88
CA ALA A 771 -21.31 8.42 -25.12
C ALA A 771 -21.07 7.34 -24.05
N LEU A 772 -21.43 7.60 -22.80
CA LEU A 772 -21.17 6.71 -21.65
C LEU A 772 -22.32 5.72 -21.36
N SER A 773 -23.58 6.16 -21.47
CA SER A 773 -24.81 5.40 -21.16
C SER A 773 -25.17 4.33 -22.23
N LYS A 774 -24.18 3.56 -22.71
CA LYS A 774 -24.37 2.50 -23.71
C LYS A 774 -24.85 1.19 -23.06
N PRO A 775 -25.72 0.38 -23.70
CA PRO A 775 -26.13 -0.91 -23.14
C PRO A 775 -24.99 -1.93 -23.04
N TYR A 776 -24.74 -2.45 -21.83
CA TYR A 776 -23.75 -3.48 -21.53
C TYR A 776 -24.32 -4.55 -20.58
N PRO A 777 -23.75 -5.77 -20.51
CA PRO A 777 -24.22 -6.81 -19.61
C PRO A 777 -23.59 -6.65 -18.23
N GLN A 778 -24.30 -5.99 -17.30
CA GLN A 778 -23.87 -5.79 -15.91
C GLN A 778 -23.51 -7.10 -15.17
N VAL A 779 -24.20 -8.21 -15.47
CA VAL A 779 -23.98 -9.52 -14.85
C VAL A 779 -24.09 -10.63 -15.90
N VAL A 780 -23.16 -11.60 -15.89
CA VAL A 780 -23.08 -12.71 -16.84
C VAL A 780 -22.92 -14.05 -16.11
N SER A 781 -23.89 -14.96 -16.29
CA SER A 781 -23.76 -16.36 -15.83
C SER A 781 -22.83 -17.13 -16.77
N GLY A 782 -21.54 -17.19 -16.42
CA GLY A 782 -20.46 -17.81 -17.19
C GLY A 782 -19.43 -16.79 -17.67
N THR A 783 -18.37 -17.26 -18.34
CA THR A 783 -17.31 -16.39 -18.84
C THR A 783 -17.77 -15.59 -20.07
N PRO A 784 -17.69 -14.25 -20.05
CA PRO A 784 -17.93 -13.42 -21.23
C PRO A 784 -17.02 -13.81 -22.41
N GLN A 785 -17.49 -13.63 -23.64
CA GLN A 785 -16.67 -13.84 -24.84
C GLN A 785 -16.44 -12.53 -25.61
N ALA A 786 -15.24 -12.37 -26.14
CA ALA A 786 -14.87 -11.23 -26.97
C ALA A 786 -15.84 -11.04 -28.16
N GLY A 787 -16.34 -9.81 -28.32
CA GLY A 787 -17.29 -9.45 -29.39
C GLY A 787 -18.78 -9.62 -29.01
N GLN A 788 -19.12 -10.00 -27.79
CA GLN A 788 -20.52 -9.97 -27.32
C GLN A 788 -21.03 -8.56 -26.95
N SER A 789 -20.14 -7.57 -26.89
CA SER A 789 -20.47 -6.16 -26.58
C SER A 789 -21.13 -5.43 -27.78
N ALA A 790 -22.19 -4.69 -27.50
CA ALA A 790 -22.81 -3.63 -28.31
C ALA A 790 -23.45 -3.91 -29.70
N LYS A 791 -23.25 -5.06 -30.38
CA LYS A 791 -23.89 -5.31 -31.71
C LYS A 791 -24.80 -6.55 -31.76
N THR A 792 -26.03 -6.35 -31.28
CA THR A 792 -27.14 -7.32 -31.18
C THR A 792 -26.86 -8.52 -30.28
N ALA A 793 -27.78 -8.78 -29.34
CA ALA A 793 -27.79 -10.00 -28.54
C ALA A 793 -28.10 -11.24 -29.42
N ARG A 794 -27.07 -11.80 -30.04
CA ARG A 794 -27.08 -13.09 -30.75
C ARG A 794 -25.89 -13.93 -30.31
N SER A 795 -26.07 -14.69 -29.24
CA SER A 795 -25.12 -15.73 -28.82
C SER A 795 -25.57 -17.11 -29.28
N HIS A 796 -24.62 -17.87 -29.82
CA HIS A 796 -24.66 -19.34 -29.85
C HIS A 796 -23.57 -19.81 -28.89
N PHE A 797 -23.94 -20.64 -27.92
CA PHE A 797 -23.00 -21.24 -26.98
C PHE A 797 -22.88 -22.76 -27.26
N PRO A 798 -21.68 -23.35 -27.26
CA PRO A 798 -21.51 -24.79 -27.20
C PRO A 798 -21.90 -25.32 -25.81
N THR A 799 -22.48 -26.51 -25.76
CA THR A 799 -22.80 -27.21 -24.50
C THR A 799 -21.54 -27.62 -23.74
N PRO A 800 -21.50 -27.51 -22.39
CA PRO A 800 -20.40 -28.02 -21.58
C PRO A 800 -20.35 -29.57 -21.62
N PRO A 801 -19.18 -30.18 -21.39
CA PRO A 801 -19.08 -31.63 -21.21
C PRO A 801 -19.85 -32.05 -19.94
N SER A 802 -20.59 -33.15 -20.05
CA SER A 802 -21.50 -33.64 -19.00
C SER A 802 -20.75 -34.12 -17.75
N GLY A 803 -21.02 -33.53 -16.58
CA GLY A 803 -20.34 -34.01 -15.37
C GLY A 803 -20.55 -33.33 -14.01
N SER A 804 -21.61 -32.55 -13.75
CA SER A 804 -21.97 -32.22 -12.36
C SER A 804 -23.47 -31.94 -12.19
N THR A 805 -24.00 -32.28 -11.02
CA THR A 805 -25.38 -31.98 -10.60
C THR A 805 -25.34 -31.02 -9.42
N ALA A 806 -25.73 -29.77 -9.66
CA ALA A 806 -25.96 -28.77 -8.61
C ALA A 806 -27.47 -28.44 -8.53
N PRO A 807 -28.05 -28.29 -7.33
CA PRO A 807 -29.46 -27.95 -7.17
C PRO A 807 -29.72 -26.47 -7.50
N ALA A 808 -30.92 -26.16 -7.99
CA ALA A 808 -31.30 -24.80 -8.37
C ALA A 808 -31.49 -23.87 -7.14
N PRO A 809 -31.05 -22.60 -7.20
CA PRO A 809 -31.23 -21.64 -6.12
C PRO A 809 -32.68 -21.12 -6.03
N SER A 810 -33.10 -20.76 -4.82
CA SER A 810 -34.43 -20.21 -4.52
C SER A 810 -34.42 -18.67 -4.60
N PRO A 811 -35.43 -18.00 -5.20
CA PRO A 811 -35.50 -16.55 -5.21
C PRO A 811 -35.82 -15.98 -3.82
N ARG A 812 -35.11 -14.94 -3.38
CA ARG A 812 -35.53 -14.09 -2.26
C ARG A 812 -36.25 -12.85 -2.79
N ASP A 813 -37.47 -12.63 -2.30
CA ASP A 813 -38.23 -11.40 -2.57
C ASP A 813 -37.68 -10.20 -1.78
N ARG A 814 -37.24 -9.14 -2.49
CA ARG A 814 -37.28 -7.75 -2.01
C ARG A 814 -38.19 -6.96 -2.95
N ARG A 815 -39.16 -6.22 -2.40
CA ARG A 815 -40.11 -5.38 -3.17
C ARG A 815 -39.63 -3.92 -3.26
N PRO A 816 -39.43 -3.36 -4.46
CA PRO A 816 -39.30 -1.91 -4.67
C PRO A 816 -40.67 -1.25 -5.01
N PRO A 817 -40.78 0.09 -4.92
CA PRO A 817 -41.98 0.86 -5.26
C PRO A 817 -42.19 1.01 -6.78
N SER A 818 -43.32 1.58 -7.20
CA SER A 818 -43.78 1.56 -8.60
C SER A 818 -44.10 2.93 -9.20
N ARG A 819 -43.48 3.28 -10.34
CA ARG A 819 -44.04 4.21 -11.34
C ARG A 819 -43.49 3.96 -12.77
N ARG A 820 -44.06 4.62 -13.78
CA ARG A 820 -43.91 4.29 -15.22
C ARG A 820 -43.07 5.31 -15.99
N LEU A 821 -42.23 4.82 -16.93
CA LEU A 821 -41.60 5.58 -18.03
C LEU A 821 -41.55 4.73 -19.34
N PRO A 822 -41.13 5.27 -20.52
CA PRO A 822 -41.74 4.93 -21.83
C PRO A 822 -41.16 3.72 -22.58
N SER A 823 -41.85 3.30 -23.66
CA SER A 823 -41.93 1.91 -24.11
C SER A 823 -41.36 1.61 -25.52
N ASN A 824 -40.05 1.81 -25.75
CA ASN A 824 -39.46 1.77 -27.10
C ASN A 824 -38.24 0.83 -27.30
N ILE A 825 -38.26 -0.44 -26.85
CA ILE A 825 -37.25 -1.44 -27.25
C ILE A 825 -37.92 -2.72 -27.79
N ARG A 826 -37.59 -3.11 -29.03
CA ARG A 826 -37.93 -4.42 -29.61
C ARG A 826 -36.66 -5.23 -29.84
N MET A 827 -36.46 -6.31 -29.07
CA MET A 827 -35.46 -7.34 -29.36
C MET A 827 -36.12 -8.57 -30.00
N ALA A 828 -35.45 -9.16 -30.98
CA ALA A 828 -35.88 -10.43 -31.61
C ALA A 828 -34.85 -11.52 -31.30
N MET A 829 -35.28 -12.56 -30.58
CA MET A 829 -34.46 -13.72 -30.22
C MET A 829 -35.07 -15.01 -30.77
N ARG A 830 -34.21 -15.98 -31.12
CA ARG A 830 -34.60 -17.38 -31.36
C ARG A 830 -34.17 -18.21 -30.15
N SER A 831 -35.08 -19.09 -29.72
CA SER A 831 -34.88 -20.16 -28.71
C SER A 831 -34.55 -19.77 -27.25
N SER A 832 -34.90 -18.57 -26.79
CA SER A 832 -34.98 -18.25 -25.35
C SER A 832 -36.39 -17.77 -24.97
N SER A 833 -36.85 -18.13 -23.77
CA SER A 833 -38.11 -17.63 -23.20
C SER A 833 -37.81 -16.41 -22.34
N PRO A 834 -38.17 -15.19 -22.76
CA PRO A 834 -37.84 -13.99 -21.99
C PRO A 834 -38.76 -13.86 -20.78
N VAL A 835 -38.19 -13.77 -19.57
CA VAL A 835 -38.93 -13.47 -18.35
C VAL A 835 -39.06 -11.95 -18.22
N VAL A 836 -39.92 -11.35 -19.06
CA VAL A 836 -40.20 -9.91 -19.00
C VAL A 836 -41.20 -9.63 -17.88
N THR A 837 -40.71 -9.18 -16.72
CA THR A 837 -41.57 -8.48 -15.76
C THR A 837 -41.80 -7.06 -16.28
N SER A 838 -43.07 -6.68 -16.50
CA SER A 838 -43.46 -5.54 -17.36
C SER A 838 -43.29 -4.15 -16.69
N SER A 839 -42.16 -3.90 -16.03
CA SER A 839 -41.91 -2.65 -15.29
C SER A 839 -40.42 -2.35 -15.03
N ARG A 840 -39.47 -2.88 -15.83
CA ARG A 840 -38.01 -2.74 -15.56
C ARG A 840 -37.22 -2.35 -16.83
N PRO A 841 -36.16 -1.53 -16.72
CA PRO A 841 -35.17 -1.33 -17.78
C PRO A 841 -34.15 -2.49 -17.87
N ARG A 842 -33.91 -3.24 -16.77
CA ARG A 842 -33.04 -4.43 -16.77
C ARG A 842 -33.74 -5.63 -17.41
N THR A 843 -33.10 -6.25 -18.41
CA THR A 843 -33.58 -7.48 -19.08
C THR A 843 -32.85 -8.71 -18.53
N THR A 844 -33.58 -9.66 -17.94
CA THR A 844 -33.03 -10.94 -17.48
C THR A 844 -33.29 -12.04 -18.50
N LEU A 845 -32.25 -12.79 -18.88
CA LEU A 845 -32.34 -13.95 -19.77
C LEU A 845 -31.93 -15.22 -19.01
N ALA A 846 -32.87 -16.15 -18.87
CA ALA A 846 -32.64 -17.44 -18.21
C ALA A 846 -32.75 -18.59 -19.23
N TRP A 847 -31.86 -19.58 -19.12
CA TRP A 847 -31.88 -20.79 -19.94
C TRP A 847 -32.38 -21.96 -19.09
N SER A 848 -33.44 -22.65 -19.54
CA SER A 848 -33.96 -23.85 -18.85
C SER A 848 -33.46 -25.13 -19.51
N SER A 849 -32.84 -26.00 -18.72
CA SER A 849 -32.45 -27.35 -19.13
C SER A 849 -33.65 -28.30 -19.07
N HIS A 850 -34.47 -28.33 -20.12
CA HIS A 850 -35.52 -29.34 -20.25
C HIS A 850 -34.91 -30.70 -20.63
N GLN A 851 -35.07 -31.71 -19.77
CA GLN A 851 -34.70 -33.10 -20.10
C GLN A 851 -35.57 -33.62 -21.26
N ILE A 852 -34.92 -34.08 -22.34
CA ILE A 852 -35.57 -34.91 -23.35
C ILE A 852 -35.46 -36.37 -22.90
N GLN A 853 -36.54 -36.95 -22.42
CA GLN A 853 -36.63 -38.41 -22.27
C GLN A 853 -36.70 -39.05 -23.66
N ALA A 854 -35.67 -39.81 -24.02
CA ALA A 854 -35.69 -40.64 -25.22
C ALA A 854 -36.44 -41.95 -24.93
N GLN A 855 -37.49 -42.24 -25.72
CA GLN A 855 -37.99 -43.61 -25.85
C GLN A 855 -37.33 -44.29 -27.07
N PRO A 856 -36.87 -45.55 -26.94
CA PRO A 856 -36.28 -46.27 -28.06
C PRO A 856 -37.37 -46.84 -28.97
N LEU A 857 -37.13 -46.78 -30.29
CA LEU A 857 -37.76 -47.67 -31.27
C LEU A 857 -36.69 -48.62 -31.80
N SER A 858 -37.05 -49.89 -31.93
CA SER A 858 -36.25 -50.97 -32.53
C SER A 858 -36.97 -51.55 -33.74
N PRO A 859 -36.29 -52.30 -34.61
CA PRO A 859 -34.84 -52.43 -34.80
C PRO A 859 -34.29 -51.63 -36.00
#